data_AF-A0ABF7QB30-F1
#
_entry.id   AF-A0ABF7QB30-F1
#
_cell.length_a   1.000
_cell.length_b   1.000
_cell.length_c   1.000
_cell.angle_alpha   90.00
_cell.angle_beta   90.00
_cell.angle_gamma   90.00
#
_symmetry.space_group_name_H-M   'P 1'
#
loop_
_entity.id
_entity.type
_entity.pdbx_description
1 polymer ?
#
loop_
_entity_poly.entity_id
_entity_poly.type
_entity_poly.pdbx_seq_one_letter_code
_entity_poly.pdbx_strand_id
1 'polypeptide(L)'
;MALLGLCWMKSLQIFKRARYRRFVYLVFVMFGTTLNLLPRRAVFLGLVIAEVVRVPLRERMYQAYFPYATSHLADEPGFRFSTALSRRFYFACVHVLHRVGAYREVVDVVRRETLPRDETSVRYALVRSLFELGEFEAARDAASGATNDELCSMTDLAYHKAMVDMICGDEQSALDAMFWACRSSLHFFRPHQNIAARGSMLYRPNSFDVLCGSEGRLFDLCNFTGQRVTHVGRGELGIRLFERALEAQQRLRKSPPPLSAELTQLFERLDVSFDELRLVPEEWATQIGHLGMLDILFRMRELGWWSGKAVIVVRPGLIANAAFFELFKGFGRVLVIGETISERVAEELLSLQRWCGLSFNAFRLPDGRAVPWQDAGAIALEQWEREGRSHPLRDAYDASISDVAAERFVQLCSRYGMKADDWYVCLHTRDAAHYFEFIGTGQTHRNAPIEASLDAIRLITSRGGWVIKLGGPNSPKLPPLARTIDYALSEFRSERMDIHLIRHARAFIGTTSGLTNVAVSFGIPCAIVNAITTDAQLWNANVRFALKPVKLADGTMLTQRQLTMEPWRWRVFDAAVLGRSAAHPENNSAEEICQAVEEVLALAEGRSAAFETGYDTERLLARWKRALALPYFYGPSRPSLAFLARHEKHFLPEVAEGG
;
A
#
# COMPACT_ATOMS: atom_id res chain seq x y z
N MET A 1 24.26 -13.83 29.36
CA MET A 1 23.10 -14.75 29.27
C MET A 1 21.73 -14.08 29.42
N ALA A 2 21.57 -12.95 30.15
CA ALA A 2 20.27 -12.27 30.29
C ALA A 2 19.73 -11.58 29.00
N LEU A 3 20.62 -11.13 28.10
CA LEU A 3 20.25 -10.52 26.80
C LEU A 3 19.67 -11.53 25.77
N LEU A 4 20.09 -12.80 25.83
CA LEU A 4 19.56 -13.87 24.98
C LEU A 4 18.14 -14.29 25.41
N GLY A 5 17.84 -14.23 26.71
CA GLY A 5 16.51 -14.56 27.26
C GLY A 5 15.41 -13.56 26.88
N LEU A 6 15.72 -12.26 26.85
CA LEU A 6 14.76 -11.23 26.42
C LEU A 6 14.44 -11.32 24.92
N CYS A 7 15.43 -11.63 24.08
CA CYS A 7 15.24 -11.82 22.65
C CYS A 7 14.37 -13.05 22.37
N TRP A 8 14.55 -14.13 23.13
CA TRP A 8 13.74 -15.35 23.00
C TRP A 8 12.29 -15.16 23.48
N MET A 9 12.07 -14.46 24.60
CA MET A 9 10.73 -14.15 25.11
C MET A 9 9.94 -13.19 24.20
N LYS A 10 10.60 -12.19 23.60
CA LYS A 10 9.97 -11.30 22.59
C LYS A 10 9.60 -12.07 21.33
N SER A 11 10.48 -12.94 20.82
CA SER A 11 10.19 -13.84 19.70
C SER A 11 9.02 -14.77 20.00
N LEU A 12 8.93 -15.32 21.21
CA LEU A 12 7.81 -16.16 21.67
C LEU A 12 6.48 -15.41 21.73
N GLN A 13 6.46 -14.15 22.17
CA GLN A 13 5.24 -13.33 22.19
C GLN A 13 4.78 -12.93 20.78
N ILE A 14 5.71 -12.59 19.89
CA ILE A 14 5.42 -12.31 18.48
C ILE A 14 4.90 -13.57 17.78
N PHE A 15 5.53 -14.73 18.02
CA PHE A 15 5.07 -16.03 17.52
C PHE A 15 3.67 -16.40 18.03
N LYS A 16 3.39 -16.21 19.33
CA LYS A 16 2.06 -16.47 19.91
C LYS A 16 0.99 -15.54 19.32
N ARG A 17 1.29 -14.25 19.14
CA ARG A 17 0.37 -13.29 18.50
C ARG A 17 0.11 -13.61 17.03
N ALA A 18 1.14 -13.99 16.27
CA ALA A 18 1.01 -14.40 14.87
C ALA A 18 0.18 -15.69 14.72
N ARG A 19 0.42 -16.68 15.58
CA ARG A 19 -0.34 -17.94 15.60
C ARG A 19 -1.80 -17.74 16.00
N TYR A 20 -2.08 -16.86 16.96
CA TYR A 20 -3.44 -16.49 17.34
C TYR A 20 -4.18 -15.74 16.22
N ARG A 21 -3.54 -14.74 15.60
CA ARG A 21 -4.12 -14.04 14.43
C ARG A 21 -4.42 -14.99 13.28
N ARG A 22 -3.53 -15.94 13.00
CA ARG A 22 -3.75 -16.99 11.99
C ARG A 22 -4.91 -17.90 12.34
N PHE A 23 -5.02 -18.34 13.59
CA PHE A 23 -6.15 -19.16 14.04
C PHE A 23 -7.47 -18.42 13.84
N VAL A 24 -7.54 -17.16 14.27
CA VAL A 24 -8.72 -16.31 14.07
C VAL A 24 -9.02 -16.15 12.57
N TYR A 25 -8.02 -15.82 11.75
CA TYR A 25 -8.20 -15.70 10.29
C TYR A 25 -8.74 -16.99 9.66
N LEU A 26 -8.16 -18.15 9.98
CA LEU A 26 -8.62 -19.43 9.44
C LEU A 26 -10.06 -19.74 9.87
N VAL A 27 -10.43 -19.45 11.12
CA VAL A 27 -11.82 -19.61 11.58
C VAL A 27 -12.76 -18.70 10.78
N PHE A 28 -12.36 -17.45 10.53
CA PHE A 28 -13.14 -16.50 9.72
C PHE A 28 -13.31 -16.97 8.27
N VAL A 29 -12.22 -17.43 7.62
CA VAL A 29 -12.25 -17.96 6.26
C VAL A 29 -13.13 -19.21 6.18
N MET A 30 -12.99 -20.14 7.12
CA MET A 30 -13.81 -21.35 7.16
C MET A 30 -15.29 -20.99 7.33
N PHE A 31 -15.62 -20.12 8.29
CA PHE A 31 -16.99 -19.69 8.52
C PHE A 31 -17.60 -18.98 7.31
N GLY A 32 -16.88 -18.02 6.72
CA GLY A 32 -17.31 -17.33 5.50
C GLY A 32 -17.51 -18.28 4.32
N THR A 33 -16.60 -19.25 4.15
CA THR A 33 -16.71 -20.28 3.11
C THR A 33 -17.94 -21.15 3.31
N THR A 34 -18.23 -21.56 4.56
CA THR A 34 -19.44 -22.31 4.89
C THR A 34 -20.70 -21.52 4.59
N LEU A 35 -20.75 -20.22 4.94
CA LEU A 35 -21.87 -19.36 4.58
C LEU A 35 -22.04 -19.25 3.07
N ASN A 36 -20.94 -19.18 2.31
CA ASN A 36 -20.98 -19.07 0.86
C ASN A 36 -21.51 -20.33 0.13
N LEU A 37 -21.59 -21.48 0.82
CA LEU A 37 -22.23 -22.69 0.27
C LEU A 37 -23.77 -22.62 0.30
N LEU A 38 -24.35 -21.72 1.09
CA LEU A 38 -25.79 -21.58 1.25
C LEU A 38 -26.37 -20.55 0.26
N PRO A 39 -27.69 -20.60 -0.03
CA PRO A 39 -28.34 -19.59 -0.85
C PRO A 39 -28.16 -18.18 -0.27
N ARG A 40 -27.64 -17.26 -1.07
CA ARG A 40 -27.22 -15.91 -0.62
C ARG A 40 -28.34 -15.11 0.06
N ARG A 41 -29.57 -15.19 -0.45
CA ARG A 41 -30.75 -14.55 0.17
C ARG A 41 -31.11 -15.16 1.52
N ALA A 42 -30.89 -16.46 1.71
CA ALA A 42 -31.12 -17.14 2.99
C ALA A 42 -30.04 -16.76 4.01
N VAL A 43 -28.77 -16.72 3.60
CA VAL A 43 -27.66 -16.21 4.43
C VAL A 43 -27.94 -14.78 4.87
N PHE A 44 -28.31 -13.91 3.93
CA PHE A 44 -28.64 -12.52 4.22
C PHE A 44 -29.81 -12.39 5.20
N LEU A 45 -30.91 -13.13 5.00
CA LEU A 45 -32.02 -13.14 5.95
C LEU A 45 -31.59 -13.61 7.34
N GLY A 46 -30.75 -14.65 7.43
CA GLY A 46 -30.18 -15.11 8.69
C GLY A 46 -29.34 -14.05 9.40
N LEU A 47 -28.53 -13.29 8.65
CA LEU A 47 -27.75 -12.16 9.17
C LEU A 47 -28.65 -11.02 9.66
N VAL A 48 -29.75 -10.72 8.96
CA VAL A 48 -30.76 -9.73 9.39
C VAL A 48 -31.45 -10.17 10.67
N ILE A 49 -31.88 -11.43 10.77
CA ILE A 49 -32.47 -11.98 12.00
C ILE A 49 -31.46 -11.90 13.15
N ALA A 50 -30.18 -12.23 12.89
CA ALA A 50 -29.12 -12.14 13.88
C ALA A 50 -28.88 -10.70 14.38
N GLU A 51 -29.05 -9.68 13.52
CA GLU A 51 -29.02 -8.27 13.93
C GLU A 51 -30.21 -7.93 14.82
N VAL A 52 -31.42 -8.31 14.41
CA VAL A 52 -32.67 -8.04 15.16
C VAL A 52 -32.62 -8.62 16.56
N VAL A 53 -32.16 -9.87 16.71
CA VAL A 53 -32.04 -10.56 18.00
C VAL A 53 -30.73 -10.28 18.72
N ARG A 54 -29.86 -9.41 18.15
CA ARG A 54 -28.58 -8.96 18.71
C ARG A 54 -27.63 -10.10 19.11
N VAL A 55 -27.45 -11.08 18.23
CA VAL A 55 -26.54 -12.21 18.46
C VAL A 55 -25.13 -11.70 18.81
N PRO A 56 -24.47 -12.27 19.85
CA PRO A 56 -23.08 -11.98 20.14
C PRO A 56 -22.18 -12.24 18.93
N LEU A 57 -21.21 -11.36 18.68
CA LEU A 57 -20.26 -11.46 17.56
C LEU A 57 -20.86 -11.32 16.14
N ARG A 58 -22.11 -10.86 15.99
CA ARG A 58 -22.72 -10.62 14.67
C ARG A 58 -21.87 -9.77 13.73
N GLU A 59 -21.15 -8.77 14.26
CA GLU A 59 -20.20 -7.95 13.50
C GLU A 59 -19.11 -8.78 12.82
N ARG A 60 -18.65 -9.84 13.48
CA ARG A 60 -17.66 -10.76 12.92
C ARG A 60 -18.27 -11.62 11.82
N MET A 61 -19.55 -11.96 11.92
CA MET A 61 -20.27 -12.69 10.86
C MET A 61 -20.36 -11.86 9.59
N TYR A 62 -20.69 -10.56 9.71
CA TYR A 62 -20.73 -9.65 8.55
C TYR A 62 -19.36 -9.54 7.88
N GLN A 63 -18.31 -9.35 8.69
CA GLN A 63 -16.93 -9.30 8.20
C GLN A 63 -16.49 -10.60 7.50
N ALA A 64 -16.90 -11.75 8.02
CA ALA A 64 -16.58 -13.04 7.41
C ALA A 64 -17.31 -13.24 6.06
N TYR A 65 -18.55 -12.74 5.93
CA TYR A 65 -19.33 -12.90 4.70
C TYR A 65 -19.05 -11.81 3.64
N PHE A 66 -18.60 -10.62 4.07
CA PHE A 66 -18.32 -9.46 3.22
C PHE A 66 -17.57 -9.81 1.93
N PRO A 67 -16.43 -10.53 1.94
CA PRO A 67 -15.66 -10.80 0.72
C PRO A 67 -16.42 -11.62 -0.31
N TYR A 68 -17.25 -12.57 0.15
CA TYR A 68 -18.06 -13.42 -0.71
C TYR A 68 -19.23 -12.65 -1.31
N ALA A 69 -19.85 -11.77 -0.52
CA ALA A 69 -20.90 -10.88 -1.00
C ALA A 69 -20.35 -9.89 -2.06
N THR A 70 -19.20 -9.25 -1.80
CA THR A 70 -18.59 -8.31 -2.74
C THR A 70 -18.06 -8.99 -4.00
N SER A 71 -17.46 -10.18 -3.87
CA SER A 71 -17.02 -10.97 -5.02
C SER A 71 -18.21 -11.33 -5.92
N HIS A 72 -19.32 -11.78 -5.33
CA HIS A 72 -20.51 -12.09 -6.10
C HIS A 72 -21.13 -10.86 -6.78
N LEU A 73 -21.13 -9.71 -6.10
CA LEU A 73 -21.60 -8.44 -6.69
C LEU A 73 -20.68 -7.92 -7.80
N ALA A 74 -19.41 -8.35 -7.85
CA ALA A 74 -18.53 -8.05 -8.98
C ALA A 74 -18.96 -8.85 -10.23
N ASP A 75 -19.34 -10.11 -10.04
CA ASP A 75 -19.80 -11.00 -11.13
C ASP A 75 -21.25 -10.72 -11.56
N GLU A 76 -22.13 -10.45 -10.60
CA GLU A 76 -23.56 -10.16 -10.79
C GLU A 76 -23.96 -8.81 -10.15
N PRO A 77 -23.61 -7.66 -10.77
CA PRO A 77 -23.84 -6.35 -10.17
C PRO A 77 -25.32 -5.98 -9.94
N GLY A 78 -26.22 -6.66 -10.66
CA GLY A 78 -27.68 -6.50 -10.54
C GLY A 78 -28.31 -7.32 -9.40
N PHE A 79 -27.54 -8.20 -8.74
CA PHE A 79 -28.07 -9.03 -7.66
C PHE A 79 -28.58 -8.16 -6.49
N ARG A 80 -29.66 -8.64 -5.86
CA ARG A 80 -30.28 -8.02 -4.68
C ARG A 80 -30.44 -9.07 -3.59
N PHE A 81 -29.83 -8.79 -2.44
CA PHE A 81 -29.82 -9.66 -1.26
C PHE A 81 -31.14 -9.57 -0.49
N SER A 82 -31.71 -8.37 -0.37
CA SER A 82 -32.93 -8.16 0.38
C SER A 82 -34.14 -8.76 -0.32
N THR A 83 -35.09 -9.23 0.48
CA THR A 83 -36.38 -9.77 0.04
C THR A 83 -37.51 -9.03 0.76
N ALA A 84 -38.76 -9.23 0.33
CA ALA A 84 -39.92 -8.69 1.04
C ALA A 84 -39.93 -9.06 2.53
N LEU A 85 -39.44 -10.26 2.88
CA LEU A 85 -39.35 -10.72 4.27
C LEU A 85 -38.28 -9.98 5.08
N SER A 86 -37.06 -9.85 4.55
CA SER A 86 -35.98 -9.15 5.27
C SER A 86 -36.29 -7.65 5.40
N ARG A 87 -36.95 -7.06 4.41
CA ARG A 87 -37.36 -5.64 4.44
C ARG A 87 -38.40 -5.30 5.51
N ARG A 88 -39.08 -6.29 6.10
CA ARG A 88 -39.92 -6.08 7.30
C ARG A 88 -39.10 -5.60 8.51
N PHE A 89 -37.80 -5.91 8.53
CA PHE A 89 -36.85 -5.45 9.54
C PHE A 89 -35.98 -4.34 8.97
N TYR A 90 -36.59 -3.21 8.60
CA TYR A 90 -35.95 -2.13 7.83
C TYR A 90 -34.56 -1.73 8.35
N PHE A 91 -34.43 -1.34 9.63
CA PHE A 91 -33.17 -0.89 10.23
C PHE A 91 -32.07 -1.97 10.17
N ALA A 92 -32.39 -3.20 10.58
CA ALA A 92 -31.48 -4.33 10.51
C ALA A 92 -31.09 -4.71 9.07
N CYS A 93 -32.05 -4.62 8.13
CA CYS A 93 -31.81 -4.87 6.71
C CYS A 93 -30.81 -3.87 6.13
N VAL A 94 -30.99 -2.57 6.38
CA VAL A 94 -30.06 -1.52 5.94
C VAL A 94 -28.68 -1.71 6.57
N HIS A 95 -28.64 -1.97 7.87
CA HIS A 95 -27.38 -2.21 8.59
C HIS A 95 -26.60 -3.38 7.97
N VAL A 96 -27.24 -4.54 7.78
CA VAL A 96 -26.56 -5.72 7.21
C VAL A 96 -26.12 -5.48 5.77
N LEU A 97 -26.95 -4.87 4.92
CA LEU A 97 -26.58 -4.53 3.53
C LEU A 97 -25.30 -3.68 3.49
N HIS A 98 -25.23 -2.66 4.34
CA HIS A 98 -24.06 -1.82 4.48
C HIS A 98 -22.82 -2.62 4.93
N ARG A 99 -22.95 -3.46 5.96
CA ARG A 99 -21.83 -4.22 6.52
C ARG A 99 -21.30 -5.33 5.60
N VAL A 100 -22.12 -5.88 4.71
CA VAL A 100 -21.70 -6.90 3.73
C VAL A 100 -21.25 -6.31 2.38
N GLY A 101 -21.24 -4.98 2.24
CA GLY A 101 -20.75 -4.32 1.03
C GLY A 101 -21.76 -4.18 -0.12
N ALA A 102 -23.05 -4.42 0.15
CA ALA A 102 -24.14 -4.27 -0.82
C ALA A 102 -24.56 -2.79 -0.97
N TYR A 103 -23.60 -1.90 -1.22
CA TYR A 103 -23.77 -0.45 -1.14
C TYR A 103 -24.84 0.10 -2.10
N ARG A 104 -24.91 -0.41 -3.34
CA ARG A 104 -25.96 0.01 -4.29
C ARG A 104 -27.36 -0.30 -3.79
N GLU A 105 -27.53 -1.45 -3.13
CA GLU A 105 -28.82 -1.84 -2.59
C GLU A 105 -29.20 -1.03 -1.34
N VAL A 106 -28.22 -0.55 -0.55
CA VAL A 106 -28.48 0.43 0.51
C VAL A 106 -29.08 1.71 -0.08
N VAL A 107 -28.48 2.23 -1.15
CA VAL A 107 -28.95 3.45 -1.83
C VAL A 107 -30.39 3.29 -2.35
N ASP A 108 -30.73 2.12 -2.89
CA ASP A 108 -32.08 1.84 -3.39
C ASP A 108 -33.13 1.70 -2.27
N VAL A 109 -32.74 1.14 -1.12
CA VAL A 109 -33.68 0.78 -0.04
C VAL A 109 -33.95 1.95 0.90
N VAL A 110 -32.95 2.80 1.17
CA VAL A 110 -33.10 3.93 2.10
C VAL A 110 -33.87 5.08 1.44
N ARG A 111 -34.93 5.54 2.10
CA ARG A 111 -35.73 6.68 1.64
C ARG A 111 -35.17 7.97 2.22
N ARG A 112 -34.78 8.92 1.35
CA ARG A 112 -34.16 10.18 1.79
C ARG A 112 -35.12 11.06 2.58
N GLU A 113 -36.42 10.97 2.29
CA GLU A 113 -37.46 11.78 2.93
C GLU A 113 -37.72 11.37 4.39
N THR A 114 -37.45 10.11 4.74
CA THR A 114 -37.62 9.60 6.11
C THR A 114 -36.34 9.70 6.93
N LEU A 115 -35.20 10.00 6.30
CA LEU A 115 -33.88 10.04 6.94
C LEU A 115 -33.81 10.91 8.21
N PRO A 116 -34.47 12.09 8.29
CA PRO A 116 -34.47 12.90 9.52
C PRO A 116 -35.24 12.28 10.70
N ARG A 117 -36.08 11.27 10.44
CA ARG A 117 -36.89 10.56 11.44
C ARG A 117 -36.39 9.15 11.73
N ASP A 118 -35.51 8.62 10.88
CA ASP A 118 -34.91 7.30 11.02
C ASP A 118 -33.79 7.32 12.07
N GLU A 119 -33.34 6.13 12.49
CA GLU A 119 -32.16 6.01 13.36
C GLU A 119 -30.92 6.60 12.67
N THR A 120 -30.04 7.25 13.45
CA THR A 120 -28.77 7.82 12.96
C THR A 120 -27.90 6.79 12.21
N SER A 121 -28.03 5.51 12.57
CA SER A 121 -27.38 4.37 11.92
C SER A 121 -27.75 4.21 10.43
N VAL A 122 -28.99 4.55 10.05
CA VAL A 122 -29.48 4.51 8.66
C VAL A 122 -28.84 5.63 7.85
N ARG A 123 -28.81 6.85 8.40
CA ARG A 123 -28.12 7.99 7.79
C ARG A 123 -26.65 7.67 7.55
N TYR A 124 -25.96 7.16 8.56
CA TYR A 124 -24.58 6.73 8.42
C TYR A 124 -24.40 5.65 7.35
N ALA A 125 -25.22 4.59 7.37
CA ALA A 125 -25.15 3.52 6.39
C ALA A 125 -25.30 4.05 4.95
N LEU A 126 -26.20 5.00 4.71
CA LEU A 126 -26.37 5.64 3.41
C LEU A 126 -25.15 6.49 3.02
N VAL A 127 -24.72 7.42 3.90
CA VAL A 127 -23.55 8.29 3.65
C VAL A 127 -22.30 7.47 3.36
N ARG A 128 -22.03 6.44 4.17
CA ARG A 128 -20.90 5.55 4.00
C ARG A 128 -20.98 4.75 2.69
N SER A 129 -22.17 4.26 2.33
CA SER A 129 -22.36 3.48 1.11
C SER A 129 -22.15 4.34 -0.14
N LEU A 130 -22.67 5.56 -0.17
CA LEU A 130 -22.44 6.53 -1.25
C LEU A 130 -20.95 6.91 -1.35
N PHE A 131 -20.27 7.09 -0.22
CA PHE A 131 -18.82 7.31 -0.20
C PHE A 131 -18.04 6.15 -0.83
N GLU A 132 -18.35 4.89 -0.47
CA GLU A 132 -17.69 3.71 -1.05
C GLU A 132 -17.98 3.49 -2.55
N LEU A 133 -19.08 4.06 -3.04
CA LEU A 133 -19.42 4.11 -4.47
C LEU A 133 -18.74 5.28 -5.20
N GLY A 134 -18.09 6.20 -4.48
CA GLY A 134 -17.47 7.41 -5.05
C GLY A 134 -18.47 8.50 -5.44
N GLU A 135 -19.71 8.42 -4.93
CA GLU A 135 -20.81 9.36 -5.16
C GLU A 135 -20.81 10.46 -4.08
N PHE A 136 -19.76 11.28 -4.04
CA PHE A 136 -19.51 12.19 -2.92
C PHE A 136 -20.55 13.30 -2.75
N GLU A 137 -21.09 13.85 -3.84
CA GLU A 137 -22.15 14.87 -3.76
C GLU A 137 -23.43 14.29 -3.14
N ALA A 138 -23.85 13.12 -3.60
CA ALA A 138 -24.98 12.41 -3.02
C ALA A 138 -24.73 12.05 -1.54
N ALA A 139 -23.50 11.65 -1.20
CA ALA A 139 -23.10 11.37 0.18
C ALA A 139 -23.19 12.63 1.06
N ARG A 140 -22.75 13.78 0.55
CA ARG A 140 -22.88 15.09 1.21
C ARG A 140 -24.34 15.44 1.44
N ASP A 141 -25.19 15.29 0.43
CA ASP A 141 -26.61 15.57 0.54
C ASP A 141 -27.29 14.69 1.60
N ALA A 142 -26.92 13.41 1.68
CA ALA A 142 -27.41 12.50 2.72
C ALA A 142 -26.89 12.85 4.13
N ALA A 143 -25.67 13.39 4.23
CA ALA A 143 -25.10 13.88 5.48
C ALA A 143 -25.66 15.25 5.89
N SER A 144 -26.22 16.00 4.95
CA SER A 144 -26.81 17.31 5.19
C SER A 144 -27.97 17.24 6.17
N GLY A 145 -28.10 18.26 7.01
CA GLY A 145 -29.12 18.32 8.06
C GLY A 145 -28.89 17.37 9.24
N ALA A 146 -27.76 16.66 9.32
CA ALA A 146 -27.38 15.95 10.53
C ALA A 146 -27.19 16.95 11.70
N THR A 147 -27.90 16.71 12.80
CA THR A 147 -27.85 17.52 14.01
C THR A 147 -26.56 17.28 14.80
N ASN A 148 -26.17 18.23 15.65
CA ASN A 148 -25.02 18.07 16.53
C ASN A 148 -25.15 16.83 17.45
N ASP A 149 -26.36 16.48 17.87
CA ASP A 149 -26.63 15.29 18.69
C ASP A 149 -26.41 13.99 17.90
N GLU A 150 -26.81 13.95 16.62
CA GLU A 150 -26.49 12.83 15.72
C GLU A 150 -24.98 12.69 15.51
N LEU A 151 -24.27 13.81 15.26
CA LEU A 151 -22.81 13.80 15.07
C LEU A 151 -22.08 13.40 16.35
N CYS A 152 -22.56 13.85 17.51
CA CYS A 152 -21.98 13.50 18.81
C CYS A 152 -22.22 12.02 19.16
N SER A 153 -23.41 11.49 18.87
CA SER A 153 -23.78 10.10 19.17
C SER A 153 -23.16 9.08 18.21
N MET A 154 -22.81 9.49 16.99
CA MET A 154 -22.24 8.62 15.96
C MET A 154 -20.97 9.22 15.34
N THR A 155 -19.83 8.94 15.95
CA THR A 155 -18.52 9.43 15.52
C THR A 155 -18.23 9.15 14.04
N ASP A 156 -18.57 7.96 13.55
CA ASP A 156 -18.33 7.60 12.15
C ASP A 156 -19.14 8.47 11.18
N LEU A 157 -20.35 8.88 11.55
CA LEU A 157 -21.16 9.82 10.74
C LEU A 157 -20.50 11.20 10.70
N ALA A 158 -20.07 11.71 11.87
CA ALA A 158 -19.36 12.99 11.95
C ALA A 158 -18.10 13.01 11.08
N TYR A 159 -17.32 11.93 11.15
CA TYR A 159 -16.12 11.78 10.35
C TYR A 159 -16.40 11.69 8.85
N HIS A 160 -17.42 10.92 8.43
CA HIS A 160 -17.77 10.84 7.00
C HIS A 160 -18.35 12.14 6.47
N LYS A 161 -19.17 12.84 7.27
CA LYS A 161 -19.65 14.19 6.95
C LYS A 161 -18.47 15.13 6.70
N ALA A 162 -17.49 15.15 7.61
CA ALA A 162 -16.29 15.96 7.45
C ALA A 162 -15.55 15.68 6.13
N MET A 163 -15.37 14.41 5.77
CA MET A 163 -14.72 14.03 4.52
C MET A 163 -15.51 14.49 3.28
N VAL A 164 -16.83 14.27 3.22
CA VAL A 164 -17.64 14.62 2.04
C VAL A 164 -17.81 16.12 1.88
N ASP A 165 -17.97 16.87 2.97
CA ASP A 165 -17.99 18.34 2.93
C ASP A 165 -16.66 18.88 2.41
N MET A 166 -15.54 18.32 2.88
CA MET A 166 -14.20 18.71 2.44
C MET A 166 -13.98 18.43 0.94
N ILE A 167 -14.41 17.26 0.45
CA ILE A 167 -14.33 16.88 -0.96
C ILE A 167 -15.15 17.84 -1.83
N CYS A 168 -16.34 18.22 -1.35
CA CYS A 168 -17.25 19.10 -2.07
C CYS A 168 -17.00 20.60 -1.83
N GLY A 169 -15.91 20.98 -1.15
CA GLY A 169 -15.45 22.36 -1.01
C GLY A 169 -16.06 23.17 0.14
N ASP A 170 -16.85 22.56 1.04
CA ASP A 170 -17.38 23.21 2.23
C ASP A 170 -16.43 23.03 3.42
N GLU A 171 -15.34 23.81 3.43
CA GLU A 171 -14.28 23.69 4.43
C GLU A 171 -14.80 23.95 5.86
N GLN A 172 -15.66 24.94 6.05
CA GLN A 172 -16.15 25.31 7.37
C GLN A 172 -16.99 24.18 7.98
N SER A 173 -17.98 23.70 7.24
CA SER A 173 -18.84 22.57 7.66
C SER A 173 -18.02 21.30 7.89
N ALA A 174 -16.97 21.09 7.07
CA ALA A 174 -16.06 19.97 7.23
C ALA A 174 -15.25 20.03 8.54
N LEU A 175 -14.68 21.20 8.87
CA LEU A 175 -13.92 21.38 10.11
C LEU A 175 -14.80 21.30 11.36
N ASP A 176 -16.05 21.77 11.27
CA ASP A 176 -17.05 21.64 12.35
C ASP A 176 -17.46 20.17 12.57
N ALA A 177 -17.71 19.42 11.50
CA ALA A 177 -18.00 17.99 11.59
C ALA A 177 -16.79 17.20 12.13
N MET A 178 -15.57 17.57 11.73
CA MET A 178 -14.34 16.97 12.24
C MET A 178 -14.14 17.25 13.74
N PHE A 179 -14.51 18.45 14.22
CA PHE A 179 -14.50 18.76 15.65
C PHE A 179 -15.39 17.80 16.45
N TRP A 180 -16.60 17.51 15.96
CA TRP A 180 -17.49 16.53 16.60
C TRP A 180 -16.90 15.12 16.58
N ALA A 181 -16.28 14.70 15.48
CA ALA A 181 -15.60 13.41 15.38
C ALA A 181 -14.46 13.29 16.42
N CYS A 182 -13.61 14.31 16.53
CA CYS A 182 -12.52 14.36 17.50
C CYS A 182 -13.03 14.35 18.96
N ARG A 183 -14.13 15.07 19.23
CA ARG A 183 -14.76 15.11 20.56
C ARG A 183 -15.26 13.72 20.99
N SER A 184 -15.89 12.98 20.08
CA SER A 184 -16.43 11.65 20.38
C SER A 184 -15.38 10.54 20.32
N SER A 185 -14.24 10.76 19.65
CA SER A 185 -13.14 9.81 19.70
C SER A 185 -11.76 10.45 19.56
N LEU A 186 -10.95 10.27 20.60
CA LEU A 186 -9.64 10.90 20.71
C LEU A 186 -8.64 10.43 19.66
N HIS A 187 -8.85 9.27 19.02
CA HIS A 187 -7.94 8.75 18.01
C HIS A 187 -7.86 9.64 16.76
N PHE A 188 -8.88 10.45 16.48
CA PHE A 188 -8.88 11.40 15.35
C PHE A 188 -7.98 12.62 15.60
N PHE A 189 -7.51 12.85 16.84
CA PHE A 189 -6.48 13.85 17.11
C PHE A 189 -5.07 13.39 16.76
N ARG A 190 -4.84 12.09 16.50
CA ARG A 190 -3.49 11.65 16.14
C ARG A 190 -3.22 12.04 14.69
N PRO A 191 -2.17 12.83 14.39
CA PRO A 191 -1.83 13.10 13.01
C PRO A 191 -1.41 11.82 12.31
N HIS A 192 -1.67 11.78 11.02
CA HIS A 192 -1.47 10.59 10.24
C HIS A 192 -1.34 10.96 8.78
N GLN A 193 -0.34 10.38 8.11
CA GLN A 193 -0.22 10.46 6.68
C GLN A 193 -0.55 9.11 6.01
N ASN A 194 -0.39 7.97 6.67
CA ASN A 194 -0.70 6.67 6.05
C ASN A 194 -1.31 5.61 7.00
N ILE A 195 -2.43 5.00 6.55
CA ILE A 195 -3.19 3.96 7.28
C ILE A 195 -2.35 2.74 7.65
N ALA A 196 -1.26 2.47 6.93
CA ALA A 196 -0.32 1.39 7.27
C ALA A 196 0.34 1.56 8.65
N ALA A 197 0.42 2.78 9.17
CA ALA A 197 0.99 3.09 10.48
C ALA A 197 -0.06 3.38 11.55
N ARG A 198 -1.29 2.85 11.38
CA ARG A 198 -2.38 3.02 12.37
C ARG A 198 -1.88 2.69 13.76
N GLY A 199 -1.81 3.73 14.59
CA GLY A 199 -1.38 3.66 15.97
C GLY A 199 -2.39 2.94 16.85
N SER A 200 -2.10 2.91 18.14
CA SER A 200 -3.05 2.41 19.13
C SER A 200 -4.36 3.20 19.06
N MET A 201 -5.51 2.52 19.18
CA MET A 201 -6.80 3.20 19.42
C MET A 201 -6.82 3.96 20.77
N LEU A 202 -5.79 3.77 21.61
CA LEU A 202 -5.58 4.45 22.88
C LEU A 202 -4.64 5.66 22.74
N TYR A 203 -4.92 6.56 21.78
CA TYR A 203 -4.19 7.82 21.66
C TYR A 203 -4.59 8.78 22.79
N ARG A 204 -3.60 9.47 23.36
CA ARG A 204 -3.81 10.53 24.35
C ARG A 204 -3.35 11.84 23.75
N PRO A 205 -4.28 12.78 23.45
CA PRO A 205 -3.91 14.07 22.89
C PRO A 205 -2.94 14.83 23.80
N ASN A 206 -2.03 15.57 23.18
CA ASN A 206 -1.09 16.50 23.82
C ASN A 206 -1.42 17.96 23.43
N SER A 207 -0.63 18.91 23.93
CA SER A 207 -0.88 20.34 23.72
C SER A 207 -0.89 20.72 22.23
N PHE A 208 -0.08 20.07 21.38
CA PHE A 208 0.02 20.40 19.96
C PHE A 208 -1.26 20.06 19.20
N ASP A 209 -2.03 19.06 19.64
CA ASP A 209 -3.29 18.69 18.98
C ASP A 209 -4.40 19.74 19.19
N VAL A 210 -4.20 20.64 20.16
CA VAL A 210 -5.06 21.81 20.39
C VAL A 210 -4.45 23.05 19.74
N LEU A 211 -3.15 23.29 19.93
CA LEU A 211 -2.43 24.47 19.43
C LEU A 211 -2.37 24.54 17.91
N CYS A 212 -2.51 23.43 17.20
CA CYS A 212 -2.54 23.41 15.74
C CYS A 212 -3.78 24.09 15.13
N GLY A 213 -4.82 24.36 15.93
CA GLY A 213 -6.00 25.11 15.49
C GLY A 213 -6.73 24.49 14.29
N SER A 214 -7.37 25.34 13.49
CA SER A 214 -8.08 24.94 12.26
C SER A 214 -7.12 24.39 11.20
N GLU A 215 -5.93 24.97 11.06
CA GLU A 215 -4.94 24.53 10.07
C GLU A 215 -4.45 23.11 10.33
N GLY A 216 -4.24 22.73 11.60
CA GLY A 216 -3.87 21.36 11.94
C GLY A 216 -4.99 20.36 11.68
N ARG A 217 -6.24 20.74 11.98
CA ARG A 217 -7.41 19.90 11.64
C ARG A 217 -7.59 19.77 10.14
N LEU A 218 -7.33 20.83 9.38
CA LEU A 218 -7.33 20.81 7.91
C LEU A 218 -6.24 19.86 7.40
N PHE A 219 -5.02 19.96 7.92
CA PHE A 219 -3.92 19.05 7.60
C PHE A 219 -4.30 17.58 7.82
N ASP A 220 -4.85 17.25 8.99
CA ASP A 220 -5.23 15.88 9.34
C ASP A 220 -6.36 15.39 8.43
N LEU A 221 -7.46 16.15 8.33
CA LEU A 221 -8.63 15.80 7.54
C LEU A 221 -8.28 15.61 6.06
N CYS A 222 -7.47 16.49 5.48
CA CYS A 222 -7.05 16.37 4.09
C CYS A 222 -6.18 15.14 3.84
N ASN A 223 -5.22 14.81 4.72
CA ASN A 223 -4.42 13.59 4.58
C ASN A 223 -5.28 12.32 4.68
N PHE A 224 -6.19 12.27 5.66
CA PHE A 224 -7.10 11.14 5.82
C PHE A 224 -8.04 10.98 4.62
N THR A 225 -8.69 12.08 4.22
CA THR A 225 -9.65 12.10 3.11
C THR A 225 -8.95 11.74 1.80
N GLY A 226 -7.77 12.30 1.54
CA GLY A 226 -6.99 12.03 0.33
C GLY A 226 -6.62 10.54 0.20
N GLN A 227 -6.26 9.91 1.32
CA GLN A 227 -6.02 8.47 1.31
C GLN A 227 -7.32 7.68 1.07
N ARG A 228 -8.45 8.07 1.68
CA ARG A 228 -9.75 7.38 1.50
C ARG A 228 -10.30 7.48 0.08
N VAL A 229 -10.20 8.62 -0.59
CA VAL A 229 -10.67 8.78 -1.98
C VAL A 229 -9.86 7.90 -2.95
N THR A 230 -8.57 7.70 -2.67
CA THR A 230 -7.72 6.76 -3.44
C THR A 230 -8.24 5.33 -3.34
N HIS A 231 -8.63 4.87 -2.14
CA HIS A 231 -9.15 3.52 -1.92
C HIS A 231 -10.48 3.23 -2.63
N VAL A 232 -11.25 4.27 -2.98
CA VAL A 232 -12.53 4.12 -3.71
C VAL A 232 -12.38 4.44 -5.21
N GLY A 233 -11.14 4.54 -5.71
CA GLY A 233 -10.84 4.75 -7.12
C GLY A 233 -10.94 6.19 -7.61
N ARG A 234 -10.87 7.16 -6.70
CA ARG A 234 -11.01 8.61 -6.95
C ARG A 234 -9.75 9.37 -6.51
N GLY A 235 -8.58 8.82 -6.79
CA GLY A 235 -7.28 9.34 -6.34
C GLY A 235 -6.93 10.72 -6.88
N GLU A 236 -7.55 11.15 -7.98
CA GLU A 236 -7.41 12.50 -8.53
C GLU A 236 -7.87 13.59 -7.57
N LEU A 237 -8.87 13.28 -6.73
CA LEU A 237 -9.32 14.18 -5.66
C LEU A 237 -8.28 14.21 -4.53
N GLY A 238 -7.59 13.09 -4.31
CA GLY A 238 -6.57 12.94 -3.29
C GLY A 238 -5.42 13.91 -3.48
N ILE A 239 -4.98 14.13 -4.73
CA ILE A 239 -3.91 15.08 -5.06
C ILE A 239 -4.20 16.47 -4.51
N ARG A 240 -5.39 17.00 -4.80
CA ARG A 240 -5.81 18.34 -4.35
C ARG A 240 -5.94 18.42 -2.83
N LEU A 241 -6.39 17.35 -2.19
CA LEU A 241 -6.47 17.28 -0.74
C LEU A 241 -5.08 17.27 -0.11
N PHE A 242 -4.14 16.48 -0.62
CA PHE A 242 -2.78 16.45 -0.11
C PHE A 242 -2.06 17.79 -0.33
N GLU A 243 -2.30 18.48 -1.45
CA GLU A 243 -1.79 19.84 -1.67
C GLU A 243 -2.30 20.81 -0.60
N ARG A 244 -3.60 20.80 -0.29
CA ARG A 244 -4.17 21.62 0.79
C ARG A 244 -3.56 21.29 2.15
N ALA A 245 -3.26 20.02 2.42
CA ALA A 245 -2.54 19.64 3.63
C ALA A 245 -1.11 20.22 3.66
N LEU A 246 -0.37 20.16 2.56
CA LEU A 246 0.96 20.77 2.46
C LEU A 246 0.91 22.29 2.67
N GLU A 247 -0.11 22.96 2.14
CA GLU A 247 -0.31 24.41 2.35
C GLU A 247 -0.65 24.74 3.82
N ALA A 248 -1.52 23.96 4.46
CA ALA A 248 -1.82 24.10 5.88
C ALA A 248 -0.57 23.92 6.75
N GLN A 249 0.25 22.91 6.44
CA GLN A 249 1.54 22.70 7.10
C GLN A 249 2.48 23.89 6.89
N GLN A 250 2.57 24.44 5.68
CA GLN A 250 3.38 25.63 5.40
C GLN A 250 2.91 26.87 6.18
N ARG A 251 1.59 27.06 6.36
CA ARG A 251 1.05 28.13 7.19
C ARG A 251 1.38 27.91 8.67
N LEU A 252 1.20 26.69 9.18
CA LEU A 252 1.57 26.32 10.55
C LEU A 252 3.06 26.54 10.82
N ARG A 253 3.93 26.19 9.88
CA ARG A 253 5.38 26.33 10.04
C ARG A 253 5.84 27.76 10.31
N LYS A 254 5.07 28.78 9.91
CA LYS A 254 5.37 30.21 10.19
C LYS A 254 5.21 30.57 11.67
N SER A 255 4.46 29.77 12.42
CA SER A 255 4.15 29.98 13.84
C SER A 255 4.43 28.69 14.61
N PRO A 256 5.70 28.37 14.92
CA PRO A 256 6.06 27.17 15.66
C PRO A 256 5.39 27.14 17.05
N PRO A 257 4.95 25.98 17.54
CA PRO A 257 4.35 25.88 18.86
C PRO A 257 5.43 25.94 19.95
N PRO A 258 5.09 26.39 21.18
CA PRO A 258 6.02 26.32 22.31
C PRO A 258 6.32 24.85 22.63
N LEU A 259 7.60 24.45 22.56
CA LEU A 259 8.03 23.08 22.82
C LEU A 259 8.05 22.77 24.32
N SER A 260 7.78 21.52 24.71
CA SER A 260 8.04 21.07 26.08
C SER A 260 9.52 21.13 26.44
N ALA A 261 9.82 21.13 27.74
CA ALA A 261 11.20 21.08 28.22
C ALA A 261 11.92 19.82 27.73
N GLU A 262 11.22 18.68 27.70
CA GLU A 262 11.78 17.41 27.26
C GLU A 262 12.03 17.36 25.76
N LEU A 263 11.16 17.97 24.95
CA LEU A 263 11.36 18.07 23.50
C LEU A 263 12.48 19.06 23.16
N THR A 264 12.61 20.15 23.92
CA THR A 264 13.72 21.10 23.82
C THR A 264 15.06 20.40 24.11
N GLN A 265 15.14 19.67 25.22
CA GLN A 265 16.34 18.87 25.57
C GLN A 265 16.65 17.80 24.51
N LEU A 266 15.62 17.19 23.90
CA LEU A 266 15.81 16.25 22.80
C LEU A 266 16.46 16.93 21.59
N PHE A 267 15.99 18.13 21.21
CA PHE A 267 16.52 18.87 20.07
C PHE A 267 17.97 19.32 20.29
N GLU A 268 18.29 19.79 21.50
CA GLU A 268 19.67 20.09 21.91
C GLU A 268 20.57 18.86 21.79
N ARG A 269 20.13 17.70 22.30
CA ARG A 269 20.89 16.45 22.22
C ARG A 269 21.12 15.98 20.79
N LEU A 270 20.16 16.22 19.90
CA LEU A 270 20.25 15.83 18.49
C LEU A 270 21.04 16.82 17.63
N ASP A 271 21.35 17.99 18.18
CA ASP A 271 21.84 19.15 17.44
C ASP A 271 20.91 19.48 16.26
N VAL A 272 19.63 19.72 16.53
CA VAL A 272 18.62 20.05 15.50
C VAL A 272 17.78 21.24 15.95
N SER A 273 17.77 22.32 15.16
CA SER A 273 16.82 23.42 15.33
C SER A 273 15.46 23.09 14.69
N PHE A 274 14.40 23.77 15.13
CA PHE A 274 13.05 23.59 14.54
C PHE A 274 13.01 23.90 13.04
N ASP A 275 13.75 24.93 12.60
CA ASP A 275 13.78 25.36 11.19
C ASP A 275 14.46 24.32 10.29
N GLU A 276 15.51 23.68 10.80
CA GLU A 276 16.20 22.59 10.11
C GLU A 276 15.44 21.26 10.20
N LEU A 277 14.58 21.07 11.20
CA LEU A 277 13.90 19.80 11.43
C LEU A 277 13.06 19.37 10.23
N ARG A 278 13.30 18.13 9.80
CA ARG A 278 12.44 17.36 8.90
C ARG A 278 12.08 16.05 9.58
N LEU A 279 10.85 15.96 10.05
CA LEU A 279 10.38 14.78 10.78
C LEU A 279 9.98 13.70 9.77
N VAL A 280 10.58 12.52 9.88
CA VAL A 280 10.22 11.31 9.14
C VAL A 280 9.43 10.41 10.11
N PRO A 281 8.08 10.41 10.03
CA PRO A 281 7.24 9.68 10.97
C PRO A 281 7.25 8.15 10.73
N GLU A 282 6.64 7.41 11.65
CA GLU A 282 6.72 5.94 11.73
C GLU A 282 6.28 5.25 10.42
N GLU A 283 5.34 5.82 9.66
CA GLU A 283 4.84 5.26 8.39
C GLU A 283 5.92 4.98 7.37
N TRP A 284 7.04 5.70 7.38
CA TRP A 284 8.13 5.44 6.45
C TRP A 284 8.84 4.10 6.67
N ALA A 285 8.66 3.47 7.84
CA ALA A 285 9.31 2.22 8.21
C ALA A 285 8.36 1.02 8.36
N THR A 286 7.04 1.23 8.30
CA THR A 286 6.06 0.17 8.63
C THR A 286 5.85 -0.89 7.56
N GLN A 287 6.25 -0.63 6.32
CA GLN A 287 6.27 -1.61 5.25
C GLN A 287 7.63 -1.59 4.55
N ILE A 288 8.08 -2.74 4.07
CA ILE A 288 9.37 -2.82 3.37
C ILE A 288 9.36 -2.00 2.07
N GLY A 289 8.19 -1.85 1.44
CA GLY A 289 8.01 -0.93 0.32
C GLY A 289 8.20 0.53 0.70
N HIS A 290 7.82 0.92 1.92
CA HIS A 290 8.01 2.27 2.46
C HIS A 290 9.48 2.57 2.76
N LEU A 291 10.25 1.56 3.18
CA LEU A 291 11.71 1.68 3.27
C LEU A 291 12.33 1.95 1.88
N GLY A 292 11.80 1.34 0.83
CA GLY A 292 12.17 1.69 -0.55
C GLY A 292 11.82 3.13 -0.92
N MET A 293 10.70 3.67 -0.44
CA MET A 293 10.37 5.08 -0.60
C MET A 293 11.34 5.98 0.19
N LEU A 294 11.75 5.55 1.38
CA LEU A 294 12.71 6.27 2.21
C LEU A 294 14.09 6.41 1.53
N ASP A 295 14.52 5.41 0.75
CA ASP A 295 15.72 5.50 -0.11
C ASP A 295 15.60 6.71 -1.06
N ILE A 296 14.51 6.75 -1.84
CA ILE A 296 14.27 7.81 -2.81
C ILE A 296 14.10 9.17 -2.13
N LEU A 297 13.48 9.23 -0.94
CA LEU A 297 13.38 10.47 -0.16
C LEU A 297 14.76 11.05 0.15
N PHE A 298 15.74 10.22 0.52
CA PHE A 298 17.10 10.70 0.77
C PHE A 298 17.87 11.03 -0.50
N ARG A 299 17.63 10.31 -1.61
CA ARG A 299 18.14 10.71 -2.93
C ARG A 299 17.63 12.09 -3.35
N MET A 300 16.35 12.38 -3.13
CA MET A 300 15.78 13.72 -3.37
C MET A 300 16.51 14.82 -2.57
N ARG A 301 16.95 14.53 -1.34
CA ARG A 301 17.78 15.48 -0.56
C ARG A 301 19.10 15.76 -1.25
N GLU A 302 19.77 14.72 -1.74
CA GLU A 302 21.05 14.82 -2.44
C GLU A 302 20.94 15.46 -3.84
N LEU A 303 19.74 15.43 -4.44
CA LEU A 303 19.39 16.20 -5.64
C LEU A 303 19.02 17.66 -5.31
N GLY A 304 18.97 18.04 -4.03
CA GLY A 304 18.62 19.40 -3.59
C GLY A 304 17.12 19.71 -3.59
N TRP A 305 16.24 18.71 -3.70
CA TRP A 305 14.78 18.91 -3.73
C TRP A 305 14.22 19.25 -2.35
N TRP A 306 14.92 18.90 -1.28
CA TRP A 306 14.64 19.37 0.07
C TRP A 306 15.93 19.43 0.89
N SER A 307 15.90 20.19 1.98
CA SER A 307 17.03 20.40 2.88
C SER A 307 16.60 20.32 4.35
N GLY A 308 17.57 20.26 5.25
CA GLY A 308 17.37 20.17 6.69
C GLY A 308 17.87 18.86 7.30
N LYS A 309 17.72 18.73 8.61
CA LYS A 309 18.14 17.59 9.41
C LYS A 309 16.96 16.63 9.59
N ALA A 310 17.10 15.42 9.03
CA ALA A 310 16.10 14.38 9.13
C ALA A 310 16.12 13.73 10.53
N VAL A 311 14.97 13.70 11.20
CA VAL A 311 14.76 12.93 12.44
C VAL A 311 13.76 11.82 12.13
N ILE A 312 14.22 10.58 12.17
CA ILE A 312 13.45 9.38 11.82
C ILE A 312 12.93 8.75 13.10
N VAL A 313 11.61 8.71 13.27
CA VAL A 313 10.97 8.13 14.45
C VAL A 313 10.44 6.75 14.11
N VAL A 314 10.84 5.74 14.87
CA VAL A 314 10.42 4.35 14.65
C VAL A 314 10.04 3.66 15.94
N ARG A 315 9.16 2.67 15.82
CA ARG A 315 8.78 1.76 16.89
C ARG A 315 9.30 0.36 16.56
N PRO A 316 10.10 -0.28 17.43
CA PRO A 316 10.76 -1.55 17.12
C PRO A 316 9.84 -2.63 16.55
N GLY A 317 8.64 -2.76 17.12
CA GLY A 317 7.67 -3.78 16.69
C GLY A 317 6.91 -3.46 15.40
N LEU A 318 7.13 -2.29 14.79
CA LEU A 318 6.51 -1.87 13.54
C LEU A 318 7.50 -1.77 12.38
N ILE A 319 8.81 -1.85 12.61
CA ILE A 319 9.81 -1.81 11.53
C ILE A 319 9.63 -3.06 10.67
N ALA A 320 9.41 -2.88 9.36
CA ALA A 320 9.08 -3.99 8.46
C ALA A 320 10.23 -4.98 8.23
N ASN A 321 11.47 -4.48 8.23
CA ASN A 321 12.69 -5.26 8.16
C ASN A 321 13.80 -4.44 8.82
N ALA A 322 14.23 -4.83 10.01
CA ALA A 322 15.23 -4.12 10.79
C ALA A 322 16.57 -4.09 10.06
N ALA A 323 17.00 -5.19 9.44
CA ALA A 323 18.27 -5.25 8.71
C ALA A 323 18.36 -4.24 7.55
N PHE A 324 17.27 -4.07 6.79
CA PHE A 324 17.21 -3.06 5.75
C PHE A 324 17.15 -1.65 6.34
N PHE A 325 16.37 -1.46 7.42
CA PHE A 325 16.29 -0.18 8.11
C PHE A 325 17.65 0.27 8.70
N GLU A 326 18.51 -0.66 9.12
CA GLU A 326 19.84 -0.34 9.64
C GLU A 326 20.71 0.43 8.64
N LEU A 327 20.51 0.22 7.34
CA LEU A 327 21.23 0.93 6.29
C LEU A 327 20.93 2.44 6.28
N PHE A 328 19.81 2.87 6.86
CA PHE A 328 19.40 4.28 6.93
C PHE A 328 20.02 5.05 8.11
N LYS A 329 20.73 4.38 9.03
CA LYS A 329 21.31 5.03 10.24
C LYS A 329 22.26 6.17 9.89
N GLY A 330 22.93 6.13 8.74
CA GLY A 330 23.80 7.20 8.24
C GLY A 330 23.07 8.39 7.61
N PHE A 331 21.77 8.27 7.32
CA PHE A 331 21.03 9.25 6.52
C PHE A 331 20.27 10.29 7.35
N GLY A 332 20.03 10.01 8.63
CA GLY A 332 19.32 10.89 9.56
C GLY A 332 19.50 10.47 11.02
N ARG A 333 18.96 11.27 11.96
CA ARG A 333 18.94 10.94 13.38
C ARG A 333 17.82 9.96 13.67
N VAL A 334 18.15 8.73 14.05
CA VAL A 334 17.16 7.68 14.34
C VAL A 334 16.75 7.71 15.81
N LEU A 335 15.45 7.82 16.06
CA LEU A 335 14.83 7.73 17.37
C LEU A 335 13.93 6.51 17.44
N VAL A 336 14.27 5.61 18.36
CA VAL A 336 13.54 4.38 18.64
C VAL A 336 12.69 4.57 19.91
N ILE A 337 11.36 4.48 19.76
CA ILE A 337 10.40 4.65 20.85
C ILE A 337 10.53 3.51 21.86
N GLY A 338 10.67 3.87 23.14
CA GLY A 338 10.87 2.96 24.25
C GLY A 338 12.32 2.54 24.48
N GLU A 339 13.25 2.94 23.59
CA GLU A 339 14.68 2.63 23.70
C GLU A 339 15.52 3.91 23.81
N THR A 340 15.39 4.82 22.85
CA THR A 340 16.15 6.11 22.83
C THR A 340 15.32 7.30 23.29
N ILE A 341 13.98 7.21 23.20
CA ILE A 341 13.03 8.22 23.66
C ILE A 341 11.82 7.56 24.32
N SER A 342 11.17 8.24 25.26
CA SER A 342 9.95 7.75 25.90
C SER A 342 8.73 7.87 24.97
N GLU A 343 7.69 7.06 25.19
CA GLU A 343 6.40 7.16 24.49
C GLU A 343 5.81 8.57 24.53
N ARG A 344 5.84 9.22 25.70
CA ARG A 344 5.28 10.57 25.86
C ARG A 344 5.96 11.59 24.95
N VAL A 345 7.29 11.61 24.95
CA VAL A 345 8.08 12.53 24.12
C VAL A 345 7.95 12.17 22.63
N ALA A 346 7.84 10.88 22.32
CA ALA A 346 7.62 10.43 20.96
C ALA A 346 6.27 10.87 20.38
N GLU A 347 5.17 10.74 21.13
CA GLU A 347 3.85 11.18 20.66
C GLU A 347 3.78 12.70 20.52
N GLU A 348 4.43 13.47 21.41
CA GLU A 348 4.57 14.92 21.26
C GLU A 348 5.38 15.29 20.00
N LEU A 349 6.53 14.64 19.78
CA LEU A 349 7.33 14.82 18.56
C LEU A 349 6.54 14.44 17.30
N LEU A 350 5.80 13.34 17.31
CA LEU A 350 4.96 12.92 16.20
C LEU A 350 3.79 13.88 15.95
N SER A 351 3.31 14.62 16.96
CA SER A 351 2.35 15.71 16.76
C SER A 351 2.91 16.88 15.94
N LEU A 352 4.23 17.05 15.88
CA LEU A 352 4.89 18.05 15.01
C LEU A 352 4.84 17.72 13.52
N GLN A 353 4.32 16.55 13.12
CA GLN A 353 4.07 16.24 11.71
C GLN A 353 3.27 17.34 11.00
N ARG A 354 2.36 18.03 11.71
CA ARG A 354 1.56 19.14 11.18
C ARG A 354 2.37 20.39 10.83
N TRP A 355 3.59 20.54 11.35
CA TRP A 355 4.48 21.68 11.10
C TRP A 355 5.69 21.32 10.23
N CYS A 356 6.22 20.11 10.40
CA CYS A 356 7.53 19.74 9.84
C CYS A 356 7.64 18.29 9.36
N GLY A 357 6.53 17.55 9.29
CA GLY A 357 6.52 16.17 8.79
C GLY A 357 6.76 16.12 7.29
N LEU A 358 7.73 15.30 6.86
CA LEU A 358 7.88 14.96 5.45
C LEU A 358 6.69 14.10 5.02
N SER A 359 5.90 14.65 4.09
CA SER A 359 4.66 14.03 3.62
C SER A 359 4.90 12.71 2.91
N PHE A 360 4.16 11.70 3.32
CA PHE A 360 4.16 10.37 2.71
C PHE A 360 3.34 10.29 1.40
N ASN A 361 2.34 11.15 1.23
CA ASN A 361 1.36 11.03 0.13
C ASN A 361 1.60 11.97 -1.05
N ALA A 362 2.20 13.13 -0.79
CA ALA A 362 2.44 14.14 -1.81
C ALA A 362 3.77 14.86 -1.58
N PHE A 363 4.33 15.40 -2.66
CA PHE A 363 5.55 16.19 -2.61
C PHE A 363 5.37 17.45 -3.47
N ARG A 364 5.98 18.56 -3.03
CA ARG A 364 6.04 19.79 -3.82
C ARG A 364 7.35 19.79 -4.60
N LEU A 365 7.25 19.67 -5.92
CA LEU A 365 8.40 19.67 -6.83
C LEU A 365 9.19 20.99 -6.72
N PRO A 366 10.46 21.03 -7.17
CA PRO A 366 11.25 22.27 -7.19
C PRO A 366 10.61 23.43 -7.96
N ASP A 367 9.73 23.14 -8.92
CA ASP A 367 8.96 24.13 -9.68
C ASP A 367 7.70 24.65 -8.96
N GLY A 368 7.44 24.15 -7.75
CA GLY A 368 6.31 24.55 -6.90
C GLY A 368 5.04 23.71 -7.05
N ARG A 369 4.93 22.84 -8.06
CA ARG A 369 3.74 21.99 -8.26
C ARG A 369 3.66 20.88 -7.21
N ALA A 370 2.48 20.65 -6.65
CA ALA A 370 2.22 19.49 -5.80
C ALA A 370 1.82 18.28 -6.66
N VAL A 371 2.43 17.14 -6.39
CA VAL A 371 2.16 15.87 -7.09
C VAL A 371 2.07 14.72 -6.08
N PRO A 372 1.46 13.57 -6.42
CA PRO A 372 1.62 12.35 -5.62
C PRO A 372 3.09 12.10 -5.32
N TRP A 373 3.40 11.63 -4.11
CA TRP A 373 4.79 11.46 -3.70
C TRP A 373 5.53 10.49 -4.63
N GLN A 374 4.86 9.43 -5.08
CA GLN A 374 5.40 8.43 -6.00
C GLN A 374 5.74 9.03 -7.37
N ASP A 375 4.97 10.01 -7.85
CA ASP A 375 5.24 10.72 -9.10
C ASP A 375 6.54 11.54 -8.95
N ALA A 376 6.68 12.28 -7.86
CA ALA A 376 7.94 12.96 -7.54
C ALA A 376 9.11 11.96 -7.41
N GLY A 377 8.86 10.81 -6.79
CA GLY A 377 9.81 9.70 -6.65
C GLY A 377 10.36 9.20 -7.99
N ALA A 378 9.47 8.94 -8.93
CA ALA A 378 9.84 8.47 -10.26
C ALA A 378 10.62 9.53 -11.05
N ILE A 379 10.20 10.80 -10.99
CA ILE A 379 10.92 11.92 -11.62
C ILE A 379 12.32 12.10 -11.01
N ALA A 380 12.43 12.02 -9.68
CA ALA A 380 13.72 12.12 -8.98
C ALA A 380 14.66 10.97 -9.40
N LEU A 381 14.12 9.76 -9.59
CA LEU A 381 14.90 8.60 -10.02
C LEU A 381 15.40 8.75 -11.47
N GLU A 382 14.59 9.31 -12.37
CA GLU A 382 15.05 9.66 -13.73
C GLU A 382 16.17 10.68 -13.73
N GLN A 383 16.08 11.71 -12.87
CA GLN A 383 17.19 12.65 -12.71
C GLN A 383 18.43 11.96 -12.12
N TRP A 384 18.26 11.14 -11.08
CA TRP A 384 19.34 10.42 -10.41
C TRP A 384 20.17 9.57 -11.37
N GLU A 385 19.51 8.81 -12.24
CA GLU A 385 20.17 7.96 -13.23
C GLU A 385 20.79 8.75 -14.38
N ARG A 386 20.12 9.81 -14.84
CA ARG A 386 20.67 10.71 -15.87
C ARG A 386 21.99 11.36 -15.40
N GLU A 387 22.12 11.62 -14.10
CA GLU A 387 23.35 12.13 -13.49
C GLU A 387 24.39 11.03 -13.18
N GLY A 388 24.10 9.76 -13.49
CA GLY A 388 25.05 8.64 -13.30
C GLY A 388 25.39 8.34 -11.84
N ARG A 389 24.51 8.69 -10.90
CA ARG A 389 24.76 8.54 -9.46
C ARG A 389 24.67 7.07 -9.02
N SER A 390 25.36 6.72 -7.92
CA SER A 390 25.44 5.35 -7.39
C SER A 390 24.16 4.88 -6.67
N HIS A 391 24.22 3.73 -5.99
CA HIS A 391 23.12 3.17 -5.21
C HIS A 391 23.45 3.26 -3.71
N PRO A 392 22.99 4.31 -2.99
CA PRO A 392 23.49 4.60 -1.64
C PRO A 392 23.28 3.46 -0.63
N LEU A 393 22.15 2.75 -0.71
CA LEU A 393 21.90 1.61 0.19
C LEU A 393 22.76 0.38 -0.15
N ARG A 394 23.13 0.20 -1.43
CA ARG A 394 24.10 -0.83 -1.82
C ARG A 394 25.46 -0.51 -1.20
N ASP A 395 25.89 0.73 -1.37
CA ASP A 395 27.19 1.20 -0.90
C ASP A 395 27.26 1.11 0.64
N ALA A 396 26.17 1.47 1.34
CA ALA A 396 26.04 1.31 2.79
C ALA A 396 26.09 -0.16 3.25
N TYR A 397 25.45 -1.07 2.52
CA TYR A 397 25.50 -2.49 2.81
C TYR A 397 26.93 -3.05 2.60
N ASP A 398 27.57 -2.71 1.48
CA ASP A 398 28.91 -3.19 1.14
C ASP A 398 29.97 -2.64 2.11
N ALA A 399 29.77 -1.44 2.66
CA ALA A 399 30.62 -0.89 3.71
C ALA A 399 30.40 -1.53 5.10
N SER A 400 29.27 -2.23 5.30
CA SER A 400 28.85 -2.78 6.60
C SER A 400 28.80 -4.30 6.64
N ILE A 401 29.44 -4.99 5.67
CA ILE A 401 29.38 -6.45 5.49
C ILE A 401 29.42 -7.18 6.84
N SER A 402 28.31 -7.85 7.13
CA SER A 402 28.10 -8.59 8.38
C SER A 402 28.53 -10.04 8.19
N ASP A 403 29.63 -10.44 8.84
CA ASP A 403 30.14 -11.84 8.86
C ASP A 403 29.02 -12.87 9.10
N VAL A 404 28.07 -12.55 9.99
CA VAL A 404 26.95 -13.44 10.37
C VAL A 404 26.04 -13.84 9.20
N ALA A 405 25.75 -12.93 8.26
CA ALA A 405 24.86 -13.26 7.13
C ALA A 405 25.60 -14.11 6.09
N ALA A 406 26.88 -13.81 5.85
CA ALA A 406 27.73 -14.60 4.99
C ALA A 406 27.93 -16.03 5.53
N GLU A 407 28.17 -16.18 6.85
CA GLU A 407 28.26 -17.49 7.50
C GLU A 407 26.96 -18.30 7.36
N ARG A 408 25.80 -17.67 7.61
CA ARG A 408 24.49 -18.31 7.42
C ARG A 408 24.24 -18.69 5.96
N PHE A 409 24.69 -17.88 5.01
CA PHE A 409 24.60 -18.21 3.59
C PHE A 409 25.43 -19.45 3.25
N VAL A 410 26.66 -19.57 3.76
CA VAL A 410 27.49 -20.77 3.58
C VAL A 410 26.80 -22.02 4.16
N GLN A 411 26.19 -21.91 5.33
CA GLN A 411 25.42 -23.00 5.94
C GLN A 411 24.22 -23.41 5.08
N LEU A 412 23.48 -22.43 4.54
CA LEU A 412 22.38 -22.67 3.60
C LEU A 412 22.90 -23.39 2.34
N CYS A 413 24.00 -22.92 1.76
CA CYS A 413 24.61 -23.55 0.58
C CYS A 413 24.95 -25.02 0.87
N SER A 414 25.65 -25.28 1.98
CA SER A 414 26.03 -26.63 2.39
C SER A 414 24.83 -27.55 2.65
N ARG A 415 23.73 -27.01 3.19
CA ARG A 415 22.51 -27.77 3.48
C ARG A 415 21.80 -28.26 2.21
N TYR A 416 21.79 -27.43 1.17
CA TYR A 416 21.08 -27.70 -0.08
C TYR A 416 22.00 -28.24 -1.19
N GLY A 417 23.32 -28.26 -0.97
CA GLY A 417 24.30 -28.72 -1.96
C GLY A 417 24.61 -27.69 -3.05
N MET A 418 24.40 -26.39 -2.77
CA MET A 418 24.80 -25.30 -3.65
C MET A 418 26.31 -25.05 -3.48
N LYS A 419 27.05 -24.97 -4.58
CA LYS A 419 28.50 -24.72 -4.58
C LYS A 419 28.79 -23.23 -4.43
N ALA A 420 30.03 -22.90 -4.07
CA ALA A 420 30.45 -21.50 -3.88
C ALA A 420 30.48 -20.67 -5.18
N ASP A 421 30.72 -21.33 -6.32
CA ASP A 421 30.75 -20.74 -7.67
C ASP A 421 29.40 -20.81 -8.39
N ASP A 422 28.40 -21.47 -7.80
CA ASP A 422 27.04 -21.48 -8.33
C ASP A 422 26.44 -20.06 -8.26
N TRP A 423 25.70 -19.69 -9.29
CA TRP A 423 24.92 -18.46 -9.30
C TRP A 423 23.46 -18.74 -8.99
N TYR A 424 22.78 -17.73 -8.44
CA TYR A 424 21.37 -17.84 -8.12
C TYR A 424 20.60 -16.56 -8.43
N VAL A 425 19.29 -16.71 -8.51
CA VAL A 425 18.34 -15.61 -8.52
C VAL A 425 17.42 -15.70 -7.32
N CYS A 426 16.93 -14.56 -6.87
CA CYS A 426 15.86 -14.50 -5.88
C CYS A 426 14.51 -14.48 -6.60
N LEU A 427 13.55 -15.24 -6.10
CA LEU A 427 12.16 -15.24 -6.56
C LEU A 427 11.22 -14.82 -5.43
N HIS A 428 10.32 -13.88 -5.68
CA HIS A 428 9.28 -13.49 -4.73
C HIS A 428 7.95 -13.15 -5.43
N THR A 429 6.90 -13.90 -5.16
CA THR A 429 5.54 -13.59 -5.63
C THR A 429 4.70 -13.03 -4.48
N ARG A 430 3.95 -11.94 -4.73
CA ARG A 430 2.99 -11.43 -3.75
C ARG A 430 1.85 -12.44 -3.57
N ASP A 431 1.54 -12.77 -2.32
CA ASP A 431 0.48 -13.71 -1.96
C ASP A 431 -0.44 -13.14 -0.86
N ALA A 432 -1.69 -13.63 -0.82
CA ALA A 432 -2.71 -13.17 0.12
C ALA A 432 -2.42 -13.56 1.58
N ALA A 433 -1.60 -14.60 1.82
CA ALA A 433 -1.33 -15.12 3.16
C ALA A 433 -0.43 -14.18 3.99
N HIS A 434 0.30 -13.27 3.35
CA HIS A 434 1.11 -12.26 4.03
C HIS A 434 0.25 -11.21 4.74
N TYR A 435 -0.78 -10.69 4.07
CA TYR A 435 -1.65 -9.63 4.59
C TYR A 435 -3.00 -10.13 5.11
N PHE A 436 -3.24 -11.46 5.08
CA PHE A 436 -4.53 -12.07 5.41
C PHE A 436 -5.67 -11.46 4.58
N GLU A 437 -5.40 -11.22 3.29
CA GLU A 437 -6.35 -10.57 2.39
C GLU A 437 -7.47 -11.52 2.01
N PHE A 438 -8.69 -11.00 1.88
CA PHE A 438 -9.82 -11.76 1.37
C PHE A 438 -10.02 -11.48 -0.12
N ILE A 439 -10.29 -12.55 -0.88
CA ILE A 439 -10.43 -12.53 -2.34
C ILE A 439 -11.41 -11.43 -2.77
N GLY A 440 -11.02 -10.65 -3.79
CA GLY A 440 -11.88 -9.64 -4.41
C GLY A 440 -11.96 -8.32 -3.65
N THR A 441 -11.14 -8.12 -2.63
CA THR A 441 -11.11 -6.89 -1.83
C THR A 441 -9.69 -6.33 -1.74
N GLY A 442 -9.54 -5.02 -1.50
CA GLY A 442 -8.24 -4.42 -1.27
C GLY A 442 -7.29 -4.65 -2.44
N GLN A 443 -6.09 -5.13 -2.12
CA GLN A 443 -4.97 -5.26 -3.06
C GLN A 443 -4.83 -6.68 -3.66
N THR A 444 -5.84 -7.55 -3.49
CA THR A 444 -5.73 -8.98 -3.86
C THR A 444 -5.46 -9.26 -5.34
N HIS A 445 -5.91 -8.39 -6.24
CA HIS A 445 -5.68 -8.51 -7.69
C HIS A 445 -4.20 -8.39 -8.07
N ARG A 446 -3.35 -7.90 -7.16
CA ARG A 446 -1.88 -7.85 -7.30
C ARG A 446 -1.20 -9.19 -7.01
N ASN A 447 -1.91 -10.13 -6.38
CA ASN A 447 -1.34 -11.43 -6.04
C ASN A 447 -1.11 -12.27 -7.30
N ALA A 448 -0.10 -13.13 -7.26
CA ALA A 448 0.20 -14.05 -8.35
C ALA A 448 0.47 -15.46 -7.81
N PRO A 449 -0.11 -16.51 -8.41
CA PRO A 449 0.15 -17.89 -8.00
C PRO A 449 1.61 -18.25 -8.28
N ILE A 450 2.23 -19.03 -7.39
CA ILE A 450 3.63 -19.47 -7.56
C ILE A 450 3.76 -20.40 -8.78
N GLU A 451 2.67 -21.09 -9.13
CA GLU A 451 2.53 -21.98 -10.27
C GLU A 451 2.82 -21.24 -11.59
N ALA A 452 2.51 -19.95 -11.69
CA ALA A 452 2.80 -19.14 -12.87
C ALA A 452 4.31 -18.97 -13.12
N SER A 453 5.16 -19.17 -12.10
CA SER A 453 6.62 -19.00 -12.21
C SER A 453 7.38 -20.30 -12.46
N LEU A 454 6.72 -21.46 -12.50
CA LEU A 454 7.40 -22.76 -12.54
C LEU A 454 8.27 -22.95 -13.79
N ASP A 455 7.82 -22.44 -14.93
CA ASP A 455 8.57 -22.58 -16.18
C ASP A 455 9.77 -21.63 -16.22
N ALA A 456 9.66 -20.44 -15.64
CA ALA A 456 10.81 -19.56 -15.43
C ALA A 456 11.84 -20.20 -14.48
N ILE A 457 11.39 -20.89 -13.42
CA ILE A 457 12.27 -21.65 -12.52
C ILE A 457 13.00 -22.75 -13.31
N ARG A 458 12.30 -23.50 -14.17
CA ARG A 458 12.91 -24.52 -15.03
C ARG A 458 13.91 -23.94 -16.01
N LEU A 459 13.61 -22.77 -16.59
CA LEU A 459 14.51 -22.04 -17.47
C LEU A 459 15.81 -21.64 -16.77
N ILE A 460 15.74 -21.13 -15.54
CA ILE A 460 16.93 -20.72 -14.77
C ILE A 460 17.77 -21.95 -14.40
N THR A 461 17.11 -23.00 -13.92
CA THR A 461 17.79 -24.21 -13.43
C THR A 461 18.40 -25.04 -14.56
N SER A 462 17.82 -25.01 -15.78
CA SER A 462 18.42 -25.63 -16.97
C SER A 462 19.71 -24.93 -17.44
N ARG A 463 19.89 -23.64 -17.10
CA ARG A 463 21.13 -22.89 -17.31
C ARG A 463 22.13 -23.03 -16.16
N GLY A 464 21.88 -23.97 -15.24
CA GLY A 464 22.74 -24.26 -14.09
C GLY A 464 22.57 -23.32 -12.90
N GLY A 465 21.66 -22.33 -12.97
CA GLY A 465 21.39 -21.42 -11.87
C GLY A 465 20.50 -22.01 -10.78
N TRP A 466 20.59 -21.44 -9.58
CA TRP A 466 19.69 -21.76 -8.48
C TRP A 466 18.55 -20.74 -8.37
N VAL A 467 17.39 -21.18 -7.88
CA VAL A 467 16.29 -20.28 -7.51
C VAL A 467 16.07 -20.34 -6.01
N ILE A 468 16.24 -19.20 -5.34
CA ILE A 468 15.96 -19.04 -3.92
C ILE A 468 14.64 -18.28 -3.76
N LYS A 469 13.59 -18.99 -3.33
CA LYS A 469 12.25 -18.40 -3.13
C LYS A 469 12.20 -17.69 -1.78
N LEU A 470 12.07 -16.37 -1.83
CA LEU A 470 11.87 -15.50 -0.67
C LEU A 470 10.38 -15.41 -0.29
N GLY A 471 10.08 -14.90 0.90
CA GLY A 471 8.70 -14.71 1.35
C GLY A 471 8.53 -14.75 2.87
N GLY A 472 7.26 -14.71 3.28
CA GLY A 472 6.88 -14.85 4.67
C GLY A 472 6.77 -16.31 5.12
N PRO A 473 6.64 -16.57 6.43
CA PRO A 473 6.50 -17.91 6.98
C PRO A 473 5.19 -18.63 6.58
N ASN A 474 4.27 -17.92 5.93
CA ASN A 474 3.01 -18.45 5.42
C ASN A 474 2.95 -18.45 3.89
N SER A 475 4.03 -18.10 3.20
CA SER A 475 4.03 -18.05 1.73
C SER A 475 3.81 -19.45 1.14
N PRO A 476 3.16 -19.55 -0.04
CA PRO A 476 2.94 -20.82 -0.72
C PRO A 476 4.22 -21.63 -0.87
N LYS A 477 4.12 -22.94 -0.61
CA LYS A 477 5.25 -23.87 -0.71
C LYS A 477 5.61 -24.09 -2.18
N LEU A 478 6.90 -24.07 -2.48
CA LEU A 478 7.39 -24.43 -3.80
C LEU A 478 7.28 -25.96 -4.00
N PRO A 479 6.77 -26.46 -5.14
CA PRO A 479 6.85 -27.89 -5.44
C PRO A 479 8.33 -28.34 -5.49
N PRO A 480 8.63 -29.62 -5.20
CA PRO A 480 10.00 -30.14 -5.27
C PRO A 480 10.55 -29.98 -6.70
N LEU A 481 11.58 -29.14 -6.85
CA LEU A 481 12.26 -28.86 -8.11
C LEU A 481 13.78 -28.86 -7.90
N ALA A 482 14.53 -29.39 -8.86
CA ALA A 482 15.99 -29.40 -8.79
C ALA A 482 16.54 -27.96 -8.74
N ARG A 483 17.64 -27.75 -8.00
CA ARG A 483 18.28 -26.42 -7.85
C ARG A 483 17.33 -25.32 -7.34
N THR A 484 16.40 -25.68 -6.46
CA THR A 484 15.53 -24.71 -5.80
C THR A 484 15.64 -24.77 -4.29
N ILE A 485 15.54 -23.61 -3.65
CA ILE A 485 15.54 -23.46 -2.20
C ILE A 485 14.29 -22.68 -1.81
N ASP A 486 13.34 -23.34 -1.12
CA ASP A 486 12.20 -22.65 -0.50
C ASP A 486 12.64 -21.99 0.82
N TYR A 487 13.43 -20.93 0.67
CA TYR A 487 14.05 -20.23 1.78
C TYR A 487 13.02 -19.67 2.76
N ALA A 488 11.88 -19.18 2.27
CA ALA A 488 10.78 -18.65 3.07
C ALA A 488 10.28 -19.61 4.17
N LEU A 489 10.33 -20.92 3.91
CA LEU A 489 9.89 -21.98 4.82
C LEU A 489 11.05 -22.73 5.49
N SER A 490 12.28 -22.23 5.33
CA SER A 490 13.49 -22.82 5.91
C SER A 490 13.87 -22.20 7.26
N GLU A 491 14.73 -22.89 8.01
CA GLU A 491 15.31 -22.40 9.27
C GLU A 491 16.30 -21.23 9.10
N PHE A 492 16.76 -21.00 7.87
CA PHE A 492 17.69 -19.91 7.54
C PHE A 492 17.01 -18.56 7.39
N ARG A 493 15.66 -18.53 7.36
CA ARG A 493 14.90 -17.30 7.20
C ARG A 493 15.20 -16.30 8.30
N SER A 494 15.67 -15.12 7.92
CA SER A 494 15.89 -13.99 8.81
C SER A 494 15.98 -12.70 8.02
N GLU A 495 15.63 -11.57 8.63
CA GLU A 495 15.65 -10.26 7.95
C GLU A 495 17.00 -9.91 7.35
N ARG A 496 18.11 -10.24 8.05
CA ARG A 496 19.47 -10.04 7.52
C ARG A 496 19.77 -10.93 6.31
N MET A 497 19.32 -12.18 6.35
CA MET A 497 19.47 -13.09 5.21
C MET A 497 18.60 -12.68 4.02
N ASP A 498 17.41 -12.09 4.23
CA ASP A 498 16.60 -11.54 3.14
C ASP A 498 17.40 -10.51 2.33
N ILE A 499 18.06 -9.58 3.03
CA ILE A 499 18.85 -8.50 2.42
C ILE A 499 20.13 -9.04 1.79
N HIS A 500 20.83 -9.95 2.48
CA HIS A 500 22.04 -10.59 1.96
C HIS A 500 21.77 -11.35 0.65
N LEU A 501 20.74 -12.20 0.63
CA LEU A 501 20.38 -12.97 -0.56
C LEU A 501 20.04 -12.05 -1.74
N ILE A 502 19.27 -10.98 -1.52
CA ILE A 502 18.91 -10.05 -2.59
C ILE A 502 20.15 -9.31 -3.13
N ARG A 503 21.02 -8.81 -2.25
CA ARG A 503 22.23 -8.08 -2.63
C ARG A 503 23.20 -8.91 -3.49
N HIS A 504 23.28 -10.21 -3.23
CA HIS A 504 24.23 -11.11 -3.89
C HIS A 504 23.60 -11.95 -5.02
N ALA A 505 22.30 -11.79 -5.29
CA ALA A 505 21.64 -12.46 -6.41
C ALA A 505 22.09 -11.91 -7.76
N ARG A 506 22.14 -12.77 -8.78
CA ARG A 506 22.40 -12.35 -10.18
C ARG A 506 21.24 -11.54 -10.75
N ALA A 507 20.03 -11.89 -10.37
CA ALA A 507 18.80 -11.19 -10.73
C ALA A 507 17.73 -11.44 -9.67
N PHE A 508 16.71 -10.57 -9.67
CA PHE A 508 15.51 -10.69 -8.85
C PHE A 508 14.29 -10.89 -9.75
N ILE A 509 13.44 -11.84 -9.42
CA ILE A 509 12.19 -12.10 -10.12
C ILE A 509 11.06 -11.88 -9.13
N GLY A 510 10.11 -11.03 -9.47
CA GLY A 510 8.96 -10.85 -8.59
C GLY A 510 7.79 -10.13 -9.22
N THR A 511 6.90 -9.65 -8.36
CA THR A 511 5.71 -8.88 -8.74
C THR A 511 5.75 -7.47 -8.15
N THR A 512 4.72 -6.65 -8.37
CA THR A 512 4.58 -5.34 -7.71
C THR A 512 4.40 -5.52 -6.20
N SER A 513 5.51 -5.66 -5.47
CA SER A 513 5.57 -6.02 -4.05
C SER A 513 6.63 -5.19 -3.32
N GLY A 514 6.55 -5.10 -1.98
CA GLY A 514 7.51 -4.30 -1.22
C GLY A 514 8.96 -4.84 -1.29
N LEU A 515 9.15 -6.16 -1.35
CA LEU A 515 10.48 -6.77 -1.37
C LEU A 515 11.24 -6.45 -2.67
N THR A 516 10.51 -6.22 -3.76
CA THR A 516 11.05 -5.71 -5.03
C THR A 516 11.85 -4.42 -4.82
N ASN A 517 11.41 -3.53 -3.94
CA ASN A 517 12.08 -2.26 -3.72
C ASN A 517 13.47 -2.42 -3.11
N VAL A 518 13.76 -3.52 -2.40
CA VAL A 518 15.12 -3.81 -1.89
C VAL A 518 16.07 -4.09 -3.06
N ALA A 519 15.65 -4.97 -3.99
CA ALA A 519 16.45 -5.31 -5.17
C ALA A 519 16.70 -4.07 -6.05
N VAL A 520 15.68 -3.24 -6.23
CA VAL A 520 15.77 -1.98 -6.96
C VAL A 520 16.69 -0.97 -6.26
N SER A 521 16.61 -0.85 -4.92
CA SER A 521 17.48 0.03 -4.15
C SER A 521 18.96 -0.34 -4.35
N PHE A 522 19.25 -1.64 -4.42
CA PHE A 522 20.60 -2.16 -4.68
C PHE A 522 21.02 -2.17 -6.15
N GLY A 523 20.15 -1.80 -7.08
CA GLY A 523 20.47 -1.81 -8.51
C GLY A 523 20.57 -3.22 -9.11
N ILE A 524 19.94 -4.22 -8.48
CA ILE A 524 19.92 -5.60 -9.00
C ILE A 524 19.01 -5.67 -10.24
N PRO A 525 19.42 -6.34 -11.33
CA PRO A 525 18.53 -6.62 -12.47
C PRO A 525 17.24 -7.32 -12.04
N CYS A 526 16.08 -6.78 -12.41
CA CYS A 526 14.79 -7.27 -11.94
C CYS A 526 13.83 -7.60 -13.08
N ALA A 527 13.23 -8.79 -13.04
CA ALA A 527 12.06 -9.16 -13.83
C ALA A 527 10.80 -9.01 -12.98
N ILE A 528 9.99 -7.98 -13.24
CA ILE A 528 8.76 -7.69 -12.49
C ILE A 528 7.55 -8.09 -13.32
N VAL A 529 7.10 -9.32 -13.11
CA VAL A 529 5.98 -9.93 -13.83
C VAL A 529 4.69 -9.83 -13.03
N ASN A 530 3.56 -10.07 -13.69
CA ASN A 530 2.23 -9.92 -13.09
C ASN A 530 2.06 -8.54 -12.44
N ALA A 531 2.66 -7.52 -13.06
CA ALA A 531 2.72 -6.18 -12.50
C ALA A 531 1.39 -5.45 -12.71
N ILE A 532 0.92 -4.77 -11.67
CA ILE A 532 -0.25 -3.90 -11.77
C ILE A 532 -0.07 -2.78 -10.74
N THR A 533 -0.31 -1.56 -11.18
CA THR A 533 -0.05 -0.38 -10.36
C THR A 533 -1.00 0.76 -10.66
N THR A 534 -1.27 1.52 -9.60
CA THR A 534 -1.99 2.79 -9.57
C THR A 534 -1.04 3.99 -9.44
N ASP A 535 0.09 3.79 -8.76
CA ASP A 535 1.10 4.80 -8.51
C ASP A 535 2.23 4.70 -9.53
N ALA A 536 2.91 5.82 -9.77
CA ALA A 536 4.16 5.80 -10.49
C ALA A 536 5.17 4.86 -9.78
N GLN A 537 5.93 4.09 -10.55
CA GLN A 537 6.85 3.10 -10.01
C GLN A 537 8.23 3.70 -9.75
N LEU A 538 8.81 3.33 -8.62
CA LEU A 538 10.17 3.70 -8.23
C LEU A 538 11.21 2.72 -8.82
N TRP A 539 10.99 2.27 -10.05
CA TRP A 539 11.82 1.26 -10.71
C TRP A 539 12.93 1.91 -11.51
N ASN A 540 14.15 1.42 -11.33
CA ASN A 540 15.36 1.89 -12.01
C ASN A 540 15.51 1.26 -13.41
N ALA A 541 16.50 1.68 -14.19
CA ALA A 541 16.74 1.17 -15.56
C ALA A 541 17.11 -0.32 -15.61
N ASN A 542 17.43 -0.95 -14.47
CA ASN A 542 17.71 -2.38 -14.38
C ASN A 542 16.44 -3.24 -14.27
N VAL A 543 15.26 -2.63 -14.30
CA VAL A 543 13.97 -3.33 -14.25
C VAL A 543 13.41 -3.58 -15.65
N ARG A 544 12.95 -4.80 -15.90
CA ARG A 544 12.05 -5.17 -17.00
C ARG A 544 10.74 -5.67 -16.42
N PHE A 545 9.61 -5.16 -16.90
CA PHE A 545 8.31 -5.53 -16.34
C PHE A 545 7.31 -6.05 -17.37
N ALA A 546 6.42 -6.93 -16.92
CA ALA A 546 5.26 -7.37 -17.69
C ALA A 546 4.00 -7.06 -16.87
N LEU A 547 3.11 -6.23 -17.43
CA LEU A 547 1.88 -5.85 -16.75
C LEU A 547 0.85 -6.98 -16.85
N LYS A 548 -0.03 -7.09 -15.86
CA LYS A 548 -1.28 -7.82 -16.01
C LYS A 548 -2.15 -7.11 -17.06
N PRO A 549 -2.57 -7.80 -18.14
CA PRO A 549 -3.61 -7.26 -19.01
C PRO A 549 -4.87 -7.02 -18.19
N VAL A 550 -5.42 -5.80 -18.24
CA VAL A 550 -6.71 -5.49 -17.62
C VAL A 550 -7.75 -5.46 -18.73
N LYS A 551 -8.74 -6.34 -18.67
CA LYS A 551 -9.80 -6.44 -19.66
C LYS A 551 -11.15 -6.00 -19.08
N LEU A 552 -11.97 -5.40 -19.92
CA LEU A 552 -13.34 -5.02 -19.63
C LEU A 552 -14.29 -6.21 -19.85
N ALA A 553 -15.53 -6.08 -19.39
CA ALA A 553 -16.55 -7.12 -19.54
C ALA A 553 -16.88 -7.51 -20.99
N ASP A 554 -16.61 -6.63 -21.96
CA ASP A 554 -16.73 -6.91 -23.40
C ASP A 554 -15.49 -7.62 -23.99
N GLY A 555 -14.47 -7.88 -23.17
CA GLY A 555 -13.20 -8.48 -23.57
C GLY A 555 -12.13 -7.47 -24.01
N THR A 556 -12.47 -6.18 -24.12
CA THR A 556 -11.53 -5.13 -24.54
C THR A 556 -10.42 -4.95 -23.50
N MET A 557 -9.16 -5.01 -23.95
CA MET A 557 -8.00 -4.74 -23.09
C MET A 557 -7.81 -3.23 -22.93
N LEU A 558 -7.56 -2.78 -21.69
CA LEU A 558 -7.16 -1.41 -21.40
C LEU A 558 -5.78 -1.11 -21.99
N THR A 559 -5.67 0.05 -22.60
CA THR A 559 -4.44 0.55 -23.22
C THR A 559 -3.43 1.06 -22.19
N GLN A 560 -2.16 1.19 -22.59
CA GLN A 560 -1.12 1.81 -21.75
C GLN A 560 -1.50 3.23 -21.32
N ARG A 561 -2.12 4.01 -22.22
CA ARG A 561 -2.56 5.37 -21.92
C ARG A 561 -3.61 5.38 -20.84
N GLN A 562 -4.65 4.54 -20.97
CA GLN A 562 -5.72 4.42 -19.98
C GLN A 562 -5.16 4.03 -18.61
N LEU A 563 -4.27 3.04 -18.52
CA LEU A 563 -3.70 2.60 -17.24
C LEU A 563 -2.84 3.67 -16.53
N THR A 564 -2.38 4.69 -17.25
CA THR A 564 -1.58 5.80 -16.70
C THR A 564 -2.36 7.11 -16.54
N MET A 565 -3.68 7.10 -16.79
CA MET A 565 -4.55 8.27 -16.65
C MET A 565 -5.88 7.98 -15.95
N GLU A 566 -6.58 9.04 -15.60
CA GLU A 566 -7.93 8.95 -15.06
C GLU A 566 -8.94 8.37 -16.07
N PRO A 567 -9.91 7.56 -15.61
CA PRO A 567 -10.11 7.13 -14.23
C PRO A 567 -9.34 5.83 -13.88
N TRP A 568 -8.77 5.16 -14.87
CA TRP A 568 -8.26 3.78 -14.73
C TRP A 568 -7.04 3.67 -13.84
N ARG A 569 -6.12 4.65 -13.89
CA ARG A 569 -5.00 4.78 -12.96
C ARG A 569 -5.44 4.59 -11.50
N TRP A 570 -6.58 5.18 -11.11
CA TRP A 570 -7.07 5.11 -9.74
C TRP A 570 -7.96 3.88 -9.48
N ARG A 571 -8.74 3.46 -10.48
CA ARG A 571 -9.61 2.28 -10.35
C ARG A 571 -8.85 0.98 -10.13
N VAL A 572 -7.62 0.88 -10.63
CA VAL A 572 -6.76 -0.30 -10.40
C VAL A 572 -6.13 -0.34 -9.00
N PHE A 573 -6.40 0.64 -8.13
CA PHE A 573 -5.93 0.58 -6.74
C PHE A 573 -6.60 -0.57 -5.98
N ASP A 574 -7.91 -0.77 -6.10
CA ASP A 574 -8.68 -1.73 -5.29
C ASP A 574 -9.45 -2.74 -6.16
N ALA A 575 -9.39 -4.02 -5.78
CA ALA A 575 -10.03 -5.11 -6.52
C ALA A 575 -11.56 -4.97 -6.61
N ALA A 576 -12.22 -4.48 -5.55
CA ALA A 576 -13.67 -4.29 -5.55
C ALA A 576 -14.06 -3.07 -6.40
N VAL A 577 -13.24 -2.01 -6.42
CA VAL A 577 -13.43 -0.87 -7.33
C VAL A 577 -13.30 -1.32 -8.79
N LEU A 578 -12.28 -2.12 -9.09
CA LEU A 578 -12.04 -2.67 -10.42
C LEU A 578 -13.20 -3.55 -10.88
N GLY A 579 -13.67 -4.46 -10.02
CA GLY A 579 -14.84 -5.30 -10.28
C GLY A 579 -16.12 -4.49 -10.51
N ARG A 580 -16.41 -3.48 -9.68
CA ARG A 580 -17.56 -2.57 -9.89
C ARG A 580 -17.47 -1.76 -11.18
N SER A 581 -16.26 -1.56 -11.69
CA SER A 581 -15.97 -0.91 -12.97
C SER A 581 -15.99 -1.89 -14.15
N ALA A 582 -16.44 -3.13 -13.94
CA ALA A 582 -16.51 -4.19 -14.95
C ALA A 582 -15.15 -4.48 -15.63
N ALA A 583 -14.08 -4.47 -14.83
CA ALA A 583 -12.72 -4.77 -15.29
C ALA A 583 -12.09 -5.90 -14.47
N HIS A 584 -11.28 -6.72 -15.13
CA HIS A 584 -10.57 -7.83 -14.50
C HIS A 584 -9.11 -7.92 -14.99
N PRO A 585 -8.12 -8.04 -14.09
CA PRO A 585 -6.74 -8.25 -14.45
C PRO A 585 -6.44 -9.74 -14.65
N GLU A 586 -5.68 -10.06 -15.70
CA GLU A 586 -5.22 -11.41 -16.00
C GLU A 586 -3.74 -11.56 -15.63
N ASN A 587 -3.37 -12.76 -15.16
CA ASN A 587 -1.95 -13.06 -14.95
C ASN A 587 -1.24 -13.19 -16.30
N ASN A 588 0.05 -12.85 -16.33
CA ASN A 588 0.90 -13.17 -17.47
C ASN A 588 1.00 -14.69 -17.64
N SER A 589 1.05 -15.11 -18.91
CA SER A 589 1.33 -16.48 -19.29
C SER A 589 2.75 -16.91 -18.90
N ALA A 590 2.97 -18.21 -18.78
CA ALA A 590 4.29 -18.78 -18.49
C ALA A 590 5.35 -18.31 -19.52
N GLU A 591 4.98 -18.21 -20.79
CA GLU A 591 5.84 -17.73 -21.87
C GLU A 591 6.28 -16.27 -21.67
N GLU A 592 5.35 -15.37 -21.36
CA GLU A 592 5.66 -13.97 -21.08
C GLU A 592 6.60 -13.82 -19.87
N ILE A 593 6.36 -14.63 -18.83
CA ILE A 593 7.20 -14.65 -17.63
C ILE A 593 8.61 -15.15 -17.98
N CYS A 594 8.72 -16.25 -18.72
CA CYS A 594 10.00 -16.78 -19.18
C CYS A 594 10.76 -15.74 -20.01
N GLN A 595 10.12 -15.09 -20.98
CA GLN A 595 10.77 -14.09 -21.83
C GLN A 595 11.25 -12.87 -21.05
N ALA A 596 10.45 -12.36 -20.10
CA ALA A 596 10.89 -11.27 -19.22
C ALA A 596 12.10 -11.68 -18.35
N VAL A 597 12.14 -12.93 -17.88
CA VAL A 597 13.28 -13.49 -17.14
C VAL A 597 14.51 -13.64 -18.04
N GLU A 598 14.36 -14.11 -19.28
CA GLU A 598 15.47 -14.20 -20.24
C GLU A 598 16.08 -12.83 -20.54
N GLU A 599 15.25 -11.80 -20.73
CA GLU A 599 15.70 -10.43 -20.96
C GLU A 599 16.53 -9.90 -19.78
N VAL A 600 16.09 -10.16 -18.55
CA VAL A 600 16.77 -9.72 -17.33
C VAL A 600 18.05 -10.50 -17.06
N LEU A 601 18.08 -11.80 -17.36
CA LEU A 601 19.33 -12.57 -17.30
C LEU A 601 20.33 -12.06 -18.36
N ALA A 602 19.87 -11.73 -19.57
CA ALA A 602 20.72 -11.12 -20.58
C ALA A 602 21.25 -9.75 -20.11
N LEU A 603 20.43 -8.94 -19.43
CA LEU A 603 20.87 -7.70 -18.80
C LEU A 603 21.93 -7.92 -17.71
N ALA A 604 21.69 -8.87 -16.80
CA ALA A 604 22.63 -9.21 -15.73
C ALA A 604 23.98 -9.71 -16.24
N GLU A 605 24.01 -10.29 -17.45
CA GLU A 605 25.21 -10.82 -18.09
C GLU A 605 25.86 -9.84 -19.08
N GLY A 606 25.34 -8.61 -19.21
CA GLY A 606 25.87 -7.62 -20.16
C GLY A 606 25.59 -7.95 -21.63
N ARG A 607 24.58 -8.79 -21.89
CA ARG A 607 24.20 -9.28 -23.23
C ARG A 607 22.85 -8.72 -23.73
N SER A 608 22.39 -7.58 -23.19
CA SER A 608 21.11 -6.97 -23.60
C SER A 608 21.00 -6.72 -25.09
N ALA A 609 22.06 -6.20 -25.73
CA ALA A 609 22.04 -5.93 -27.17
C ALA A 609 21.72 -7.19 -28.00
N ALA A 610 22.25 -8.35 -27.63
CA ALA A 610 21.97 -9.60 -28.32
C ALA A 610 20.50 -10.02 -28.16
N PHE A 611 19.92 -9.87 -26.96
CA PHE A 611 18.49 -10.13 -26.75
C PHE A 611 17.60 -9.17 -27.57
N GLU A 612 17.98 -7.90 -27.65
CA GLU A 612 17.24 -6.85 -28.35
C GLU A 612 17.18 -7.07 -29.87
N THR A 613 18.15 -7.77 -30.48
CA THR A 613 18.12 -8.08 -31.93
C THR A 613 16.92 -8.93 -32.35
N GLY A 614 16.28 -9.64 -31.42
CA GLY A 614 15.06 -10.41 -31.68
C GLY A 614 13.79 -9.56 -31.86
N TYR A 615 13.87 -8.25 -31.63
CA TYR A 615 12.71 -7.35 -31.63
C TYR A 615 13.02 -6.04 -32.38
N ASP A 616 11.97 -5.40 -32.88
CA ASP A 616 12.03 -4.01 -33.33
C ASP A 616 12.01 -3.06 -32.13
N THR A 617 13.10 -3.08 -31.39
CA THR A 617 13.23 -2.49 -30.05
C THR A 617 12.98 -0.98 -30.07
N GLU A 618 13.57 -0.27 -31.03
CA GLU A 618 13.43 1.19 -31.14
C GLU A 618 11.98 1.59 -31.40
N ARG A 619 11.32 0.94 -32.37
CA ARG A 619 9.90 1.21 -32.69
C ARG A 619 8.99 0.91 -31.50
N LEU A 620 9.13 -0.26 -30.88
CA LEU A 620 8.28 -0.69 -29.77
C LEU A 620 8.40 0.24 -28.57
N LEU A 621 9.61 0.60 -28.17
CA LEU A 621 9.84 1.47 -27.02
C LEU A 621 9.42 2.93 -27.32
N ALA A 622 9.66 3.44 -28.53
CA ALA A 622 9.19 4.77 -28.92
C ALA A 622 7.65 4.85 -28.93
N ARG A 623 6.98 3.81 -29.43
CA ARG A 623 5.52 3.70 -29.41
C ARG A 623 4.98 3.61 -27.98
N TRP A 624 5.59 2.79 -27.13
CA TRP A 624 5.22 2.68 -25.72
C TRP A 624 5.37 4.02 -24.98
N LYS A 625 6.53 4.70 -25.13
CA LYS A 625 6.77 6.01 -24.50
C LYS A 625 5.72 7.05 -24.91
N ARG A 626 5.36 7.12 -26.20
CA ARG A 626 4.30 8.02 -26.70
C ARG A 626 2.91 7.68 -26.18
N ALA A 627 2.67 6.42 -25.80
CA ALA A 627 1.37 6.00 -25.27
C ALA A 627 1.19 6.31 -23.77
N LEU A 628 2.24 6.66 -23.03
CA LEU A 628 2.13 7.03 -21.62
C LEU A 628 1.43 8.38 -21.46
N ALA A 629 0.41 8.45 -20.61
CA ALA A 629 -0.17 9.74 -20.21
C ALA A 629 0.77 10.53 -19.28
N LEU A 630 1.61 9.80 -18.53
CA LEU A 630 2.63 10.35 -17.64
C LEU A 630 3.98 9.72 -18.04
N PRO A 631 4.89 10.48 -18.68
CA PRO A 631 6.14 9.92 -19.22
C PRO A 631 7.00 9.18 -18.20
N TYR A 632 6.97 9.63 -16.94
CA TYR A 632 7.74 9.10 -15.82
C TYR A 632 7.06 7.95 -15.05
N PHE A 633 5.89 7.47 -15.49
CA PHE A 633 5.03 6.61 -14.66
C PHE A 633 5.70 5.29 -14.23
N TYR A 634 6.70 4.79 -14.96
CA TYR A 634 7.44 3.59 -14.60
C TYR A 634 8.89 3.88 -14.17
N GLY A 635 9.20 5.14 -13.84
CA GLY A 635 10.57 5.59 -13.64
C GLY A 635 11.45 5.30 -14.86
N PRO A 636 12.77 5.14 -14.68
CA PRO A 636 13.69 4.75 -15.75
C PRO A 636 13.51 3.32 -16.31
N SER A 637 12.63 2.52 -15.73
CA SER A 637 12.41 1.15 -16.19
C SER A 637 11.70 1.08 -17.55
N ARG A 638 11.66 -0.12 -18.13
CA ARG A 638 10.89 -0.37 -19.36
C ARG A 638 10.15 -1.71 -19.29
N PRO A 639 9.02 -1.85 -20.00
CA PRO A 639 8.35 -3.14 -20.15
C PRO A 639 9.26 -4.12 -20.90
N SER A 640 9.05 -5.41 -20.67
CA SER A 640 9.74 -6.44 -21.44
C SER A 640 9.34 -6.36 -22.91
N LEU A 641 10.32 -6.55 -23.80
CA LEU A 641 10.10 -6.48 -25.25
C LEU A 641 9.12 -7.54 -25.74
N ALA A 642 9.18 -8.74 -25.18
CA ALA A 642 8.24 -9.81 -25.50
C ALA A 642 6.80 -9.46 -25.13
N PHE A 643 6.60 -8.85 -23.95
CA PHE A 643 5.28 -8.37 -23.53
C PHE A 643 4.75 -7.30 -24.47
N LEU A 644 5.58 -6.30 -24.80
CA LEU A 644 5.19 -5.24 -25.74
C LEU A 644 4.84 -5.80 -27.12
N ALA A 645 5.68 -6.67 -27.69
CA ALA A 645 5.46 -7.25 -29.01
C ALA A 645 4.16 -8.07 -29.05
N ARG A 646 3.90 -8.87 -28.01
CA ARG A 646 2.71 -9.72 -27.90
C ARG A 646 1.41 -8.90 -27.86
N HIS A 647 1.42 -7.81 -27.10
CA HIS A 647 0.21 -7.01 -26.85
C HIS A 647 0.12 -5.73 -27.68
N GLU A 648 1.09 -5.45 -28.56
CA GLU A 648 1.25 -4.17 -29.26
C GLU A 648 -0.06 -3.64 -29.84
N LYS A 649 -0.79 -4.48 -30.59
CA LYS A 649 -2.01 -4.11 -31.30
C LYS A 649 -3.12 -3.57 -30.38
N HIS A 650 -3.28 -4.15 -29.20
CA HIS A 650 -4.37 -3.82 -28.28
C HIS A 650 -3.91 -2.86 -27.16
N PHE A 651 -2.65 -2.97 -26.76
CA PHE A 651 -2.08 -2.23 -25.64
C PHE A 651 -1.55 -0.85 -26.05
N LEU A 652 -1.04 -0.74 -27.28
CA LEU A 652 -0.45 0.48 -27.85
C LEU A 652 -1.18 0.88 -29.14
N PRO A 653 -2.50 1.11 -29.15
CA PRO A 653 -3.20 1.52 -30.38
C PRO A 653 -2.57 2.80 -30.96
N GLU A 654 -2.68 2.97 -32.28
CA GLU A 654 -2.22 4.21 -32.91
C GLU A 654 -3.00 5.39 -32.31
N VAL A 655 -2.26 6.36 -31.77
CA VAL A 655 -2.86 7.60 -31.31
C VAL A 655 -3.18 8.39 -32.58
N ALA A 656 -4.47 8.57 -32.89
CA ALA A 656 -4.85 9.50 -33.95
C ALA A 656 -4.22 10.86 -33.64
N GLU A 657 -3.43 11.40 -34.56
CA GLU A 657 -2.87 12.74 -34.43
C GLU A 657 -4.03 13.76 -34.43
N GLY A 658 -4.45 14.20 -33.24
CA GLY A 658 -5.49 15.21 -33.05
C GLY A 658 -6.69 14.73 -32.23
N GLY A 659 -6.71 15.07 -30.95
CA GLY A 659 -7.84 14.89 -30.03
C GLY A 659 -7.66 15.70 -28.77
#